data_AF-A0A947JL94-F1
#
_entry.id   AF-A0A947JL94-F1
#
_cell.length_a   1.000
_cell.length_b   1.000
_cell.length_c   1.000
_cell.angle_alpha   90.00
_cell.angle_beta   90.00
_cell.angle_gamma   90.00
#
_symmetry.space_group_name_H-M   'P 1'
#
loop_
_entity.id
_entity.type
_entity.pdbx_description
1 polymer ?
#
loop_
_entity_poly.entity_id
_entity_poly.type
_entity_poly.pdbx_seq_one_letter_code
_entity_poly.pdbx_strand_id
1 'polypeptide(L)'
;MLLKNILMARSKRKKWFLENTDMALLCVDQCLNLFYKNNEITNDLGLYSSFLINGSWVDSHRGIWQIQIKNDVLYITVDWQQYPLRQLWQIRKIKQGFNWTVYTDIKEEILIQKMQSGMMLNEQYERWFNGIEEGNFPDFCDSWCDIFLQDINSKVCGVSGHGYLPDIICQNLRDGQVLIQNMPQNLSRSRLLHIEINTNSEVQKPNRYKHFSMDFFISKDKEKSIKLKDDKIKQSLMSKYIEEGKLKVVLDNFKIKVYWQDLELTANHGLHSALFVNNEWYDSSKCKINIEKINQNCFYLKLNWQPLPVEQIWQITIKDENSFMWQVKTLVNENNLDIKTQTLGLILNAEYKEWFGAYEQGVFPEEFKDWLPVIKDGSNAGVGVKKSGHYPAVMFKNNCAAHSELIVQNGDSNYQSRFIQAIKNTKSEQPEKEDSNYDFSQEITLIEDSEQIVKHLEKKMDEIIMQRGIEQGNLRLLVDGQKLRIFWKNKELTTNIGMHTAISSNHQWYYSGYLKVDWQVNKISNDHFKITLNFEPFFPASQIWDLKLAGGKAINWNIMMQLKKTVSIEERKTGLILRPEYKRWFNSFEQGLFPEAFTIWHDVIRNRDGDVFGVFPEDGRPAVMFTVDGNHLSLIQNSDKNVNGRALQAQILEIDETKQYQAREFEFFKGKIEIIESEKEIDRFVDESKPLVLKEEAIYIYGDSEELSDRIAGVCEFADKIEKIKNLRGQNKGIKIKIGVSRYNFFKLNEIVQFVLELLDIRIDLRSLKLSAMPLKKLRRNFIEYLTELRLVLAKTQDIELVLADSLLFELITSIYTQVGIENERQLLRLLGVICEHAFIGPQIVVIDPYHQCNANCVHCWVHTPKVTHAKGFYDEKLEFEQFKKICDDLSDLMVDKIIFQGDGEPLLHRDFFKMLEYARKKGIQCAFFTNGILLDKDIAQRVVNLGINEIFCSLPAGTAKAYGQINAKQKKEVFAKILDNLKYLTSFRKKMSKISPRLVMTHVIHTENAHELLEMAKNDVDIDADVARFYLIRLDDNIQFLKLKKKDIETIKATLPKIKEYIKGKRIQLLDTTEFQLAHFEQESGAWSKDIFKNQGCTLGWNFSLIPASGAISFCCHLRTVGYLKEKSFKEIWSSDEYRRFRYQAKFLNKYKDAKFINGTPLFDEYCEHCDTHQVIRDVWGQFELYGLKKYLL
;
A
#
# COMPACT_ATOMS: atom_id res chain seq x y z
N MET A 1 8.47 -44.82 37.03
CA MET A 1 8.93 -44.48 38.40
C MET A 1 10.02 -43.39 38.41
N LEU A 2 11.02 -43.42 37.51
CA LEU A 2 12.05 -42.37 37.40
C LEU A 2 11.50 -40.96 37.05
N LEU A 3 10.45 -40.85 36.21
CA LEU A 3 9.79 -39.57 35.91
C LEU A 3 9.04 -38.97 37.11
N LYS A 4 8.58 -39.80 38.06
CA LYS A 4 7.90 -39.35 39.28
C LYS A 4 8.87 -38.64 40.24
N ASN A 5 10.15 -39.04 40.24
CA ASN A 5 11.17 -38.46 41.10
C ASN A 5 11.77 -37.16 40.52
N ILE A 6 11.81 -37.00 39.19
CA ILE A 6 12.30 -35.76 38.54
C ILE A 6 11.29 -34.61 38.75
N LEU A 7 9.99 -34.88 38.78
CA LEU A 7 8.96 -33.88 39.06
C LEU A 7 8.93 -33.42 40.53
N MET A 8 9.46 -34.23 41.46
CA MET A 8 9.57 -33.87 42.89
C MET A 8 10.82 -33.05 43.21
N ALA A 9 11.85 -33.05 42.37
CA ALA A 9 13.10 -32.31 42.59
C ALA A 9 13.02 -30.81 42.28
N ARG A 10 11.98 -30.34 41.56
CA ARG A 10 11.67 -28.90 41.39
C ARG A 10 10.72 -28.43 42.50
N SER A 11 11.24 -28.27 43.71
CA SER A 11 10.57 -27.53 44.80
C SER A 11 11.27 -26.17 44.92
N LYS A 12 10.54 -25.05 44.82
CA LYS A 12 9.81 -24.43 45.93
C LYS A 12 8.65 -23.59 45.34
N ARG A 13 7.41 -23.84 45.80
CA ARG A 13 6.12 -23.20 45.42
C ARG A 13 5.29 -23.90 44.34
N LYS A 14 5.00 -25.19 44.50
CA LYS A 14 3.85 -25.82 43.82
C LYS A 14 2.62 -25.71 44.73
N LYS A 15 1.52 -25.13 44.23
CA LYS A 15 0.19 -25.21 44.86
C LYS A 15 -0.74 -25.90 43.86
N TRP A 16 -1.36 -27.00 44.27
CA TRP A 16 -2.41 -27.68 43.51
C TRP A 16 -3.76 -27.02 43.79
N PHE A 17 -4.59 -26.89 42.77
CA PHE A 17 -5.98 -26.45 42.88
C PHE A 17 -6.85 -27.43 42.08
N LEU A 18 -8.05 -27.80 42.58
CA LEU A 18 -9.00 -28.78 42.00
C LEU A 18 -8.71 -30.29 42.19
N GLU A 19 -7.87 -30.71 43.14
CA GLU A 19 -7.38 -32.11 43.32
C GLU A 19 -8.43 -33.23 43.58
N ASN A 20 -9.73 -32.90 43.61
CA ASN A 20 -10.82 -33.86 43.89
C ASN A 20 -11.77 -34.05 42.69
N THR A 21 -11.24 -33.85 41.49
CA THR A 21 -11.88 -34.11 40.20
C THR A 21 -10.86 -34.85 39.34
N ASP A 22 -11.26 -35.50 38.26
CA ASP A 22 -10.30 -36.02 37.24
C ASP A 22 -9.39 -34.89 36.66
N MET A 23 -9.45 -33.66 37.17
CA MET A 23 -8.74 -32.47 36.73
C MET A 23 -7.90 -31.88 37.86
N ALA A 24 -6.77 -31.28 37.52
CA ALA A 24 -5.98 -30.49 38.45
C ALA A 24 -5.34 -29.30 37.75
N LEU A 25 -5.33 -28.13 38.40
CA LEU A 25 -4.59 -26.95 37.97
C LEU A 25 -3.30 -26.85 38.77
N LEU A 26 -2.18 -26.70 38.07
CA LEU A 26 -0.85 -26.58 38.65
C LEU A 26 -0.17 -25.33 38.11
N CYS A 27 0.22 -24.43 39.02
CA CYS A 27 1.06 -23.30 38.64
C CYS A 27 2.54 -23.69 38.69
N VAL A 28 3.25 -23.51 37.57
CA VAL A 28 4.69 -23.73 37.43
C VAL A 28 5.29 -22.53 36.71
N ASP A 29 6.30 -21.90 37.30
CA ASP A 29 7.05 -20.79 36.68
C ASP A 29 6.18 -19.65 36.10
N GLN A 30 5.09 -19.29 36.78
CA GLN A 30 4.12 -18.25 36.36
C GLN A 30 3.29 -18.63 35.12
N CYS A 31 3.21 -19.92 34.81
CA CYS A 31 2.21 -20.52 33.92
C CYS A 31 1.20 -21.33 34.74
N LEU A 32 -0.04 -21.42 34.29
CA LEU A 32 -1.08 -22.20 34.95
C LEU A 32 -1.55 -23.35 34.05
N ASN A 33 -1.10 -24.56 34.36
CA ASN A 33 -1.28 -25.72 33.51
C ASN A 33 -2.43 -26.59 34.02
N LEU A 34 -3.20 -27.16 33.09
CA LEU A 34 -4.33 -28.03 33.37
C LEU A 34 -3.96 -29.49 33.10
N PHE A 35 -4.27 -30.34 34.06
CA PHE A 35 -4.07 -31.77 34.02
C PHE A 35 -5.41 -32.49 34.03
N TYR A 36 -5.53 -33.58 33.27
CA TYR A 36 -6.63 -34.54 33.33
C TYR A 36 -6.09 -35.95 33.60
N LYS A 37 -6.57 -36.61 34.66
CA LYS A 37 -6.11 -37.95 35.13
C LYS A 37 -4.59 -38.08 35.21
N ASN A 38 -3.94 -37.04 35.74
CA ASN A 38 -2.48 -36.88 35.85
C ASN A 38 -1.71 -36.67 34.54
N ASN A 39 -2.38 -36.48 33.40
CA ASN A 39 -1.74 -36.07 32.14
C ASN A 39 -1.96 -34.57 31.92
N GLU A 40 -0.91 -33.85 31.54
CA GLU A 40 -1.03 -32.45 31.16
C GLU A 40 -1.75 -32.34 29.81
N ILE A 41 -2.83 -31.57 29.75
CA ILE A 41 -3.62 -31.40 28.50
C ILE A 41 -3.42 -30.01 27.87
N THR A 42 -2.88 -29.08 28.64
CA THR A 42 -2.39 -27.79 28.14
C THR A 42 -0.93 -27.87 27.70
N ASN A 43 -0.46 -26.88 26.95
CA ASN A 43 0.93 -26.73 26.55
C ASN A 43 1.41 -25.27 26.73
N ASP A 44 2.71 -25.01 26.65
CA ASP A 44 3.33 -23.68 26.73
C ASP A 44 2.89 -22.83 27.96
N LEU A 45 2.06 -21.80 27.73
CA LEU A 45 1.60 -20.86 28.76
C LEU A 45 0.44 -21.42 29.61
N GLY A 46 -0.17 -22.53 29.19
CA GLY A 46 -1.36 -23.08 29.82
C GLY A 46 -2.55 -22.14 29.67
N LEU A 47 -3.16 -21.75 30.79
CA LEU A 47 -4.12 -20.65 30.85
C LEU A 47 -3.36 -19.32 30.82
N TYR A 48 -3.70 -18.45 29.86
CA TYR A 48 -2.98 -17.20 29.62
C TYR A 48 -3.93 -16.02 29.35
N SER A 49 -3.44 -14.82 29.62
CA SER A 49 -4.02 -13.58 29.09
C SER A 49 -2.93 -12.74 28.41
N SER A 50 -3.27 -12.05 27.32
CA SER A 50 -2.35 -11.20 26.56
C SER A 50 -2.99 -9.88 26.15
N PHE A 51 -2.15 -8.87 25.96
CA PHE A 51 -2.53 -7.54 25.50
C PHE A 51 -1.72 -7.14 24.26
N LEU A 52 -2.36 -6.50 23.29
CA LEU A 52 -1.68 -5.82 22.19
C LEU A 52 -1.53 -4.33 22.55
N ILE A 53 -0.31 -3.92 22.84
CA ILE A 53 0.02 -2.54 23.26
C ILE A 53 1.16 -2.05 22.37
N ASN A 54 1.00 -0.88 21.74
CA ASN A 54 1.97 -0.29 20.80
C ASN A 54 2.40 -1.25 19.68
N GLY A 55 1.45 -2.01 19.12
CA GLY A 55 1.70 -2.96 18.04
C GLY A 55 2.45 -4.24 18.44
N SER A 56 2.66 -4.48 19.74
CA SER A 56 3.34 -5.69 20.25
C SER A 56 2.48 -6.45 21.25
N TRP A 57 2.40 -7.78 21.12
CA TRP A 57 1.74 -8.64 22.11
C TRP A 57 2.60 -8.82 23.35
N VAL A 58 1.96 -8.70 24.51
CA VAL A 58 2.55 -8.99 25.83
C VAL A 58 1.67 -9.97 26.59
N ASP A 59 2.27 -11.06 27.07
CA ASP A 59 1.54 -12.16 27.71
C ASP A 59 1.76 -12.20 29.22
N SER A 60 0.78 -12.79 29.92
CA SER A 60 0.71 -12.83 31.39
C SER A 60 1.92 -13.49 32.07
N HIS A 61 2.70 -14.33 31.39
CA HIS A 61 3.95 -14.90 31.94
C HIS A 61 5.02 -13.84 32.26
N ARG A 62 4.94 -12.66 31.63
CA ARG A 62 5.86 -11.54 31.89
C ARG A 62 5.49 -10.72 33.13
N GLY A 63 4.26 -10.89 33.62
CA GLY A 63 3.81 -10.23 34.85
C GLY A 63 4.33 -10.95 36.09
N ILE A 64 4.25 -10.29 37.25
CA ILE A 64 4.58 -10.90 38.54
C ILE A 64 3.31 -11.50 39.16
N TRP A 65 3.32 -12.81 39.38
CA TRP A 65 2.16 -13.56 39.87
C TRP A 65 2.13 -13.67 41.40
N GLN A 66 0.98 -13.37 41.99
CA GLN A 66 0.65 -13.63 43.39
C GLN A 66 -0.55 -14.56 43.46
N ILE A 67 -0.40 -15.68 44.18
CA ILE A 67 -1.38 -16.77 44.17
C ILE A 67 -1.91 -17.04 45.57
N GLN A 68 -3.23 -16.90 45.72
CA GLN A 68 -3.96 -17.16 46.96
C GLN A 68 -5.14 -18.08 46.71
N ILE A 69 -5.38 -19.03 47.63
CA ILE A 69 -6.59 -19.86 47.62
C ILE A 69 -7.43 -19.42 48.82
N LYS A 70 -8.70 -19.07 48.58
CA LYS A 70 -9.65 -18.67 49.62
C LYS A 70 -11.06 -19.13 49.25
N ASN A 71 -11.75 -19.81 50.18
CA ASN A 71 -13.11 -20.31 50.00
C ASN A 71 -13.31 -21.11 48.70
N ASP A 72 -12.42 -22.07 48.42
CA ASP A 72 -12.44 -22.89 47.19
C ASP A 72 -12.37 -22.11 45.86
N VAL A 73 -11.79 -20.90 45.91
CA VAL A 73 -11.49 -20.07 44.75
C VAL A 73 -9.98 -19.81 44.71
N LEU A 74 -9.38 -20.04 43.53
CA LEU A 74 -8.01 -19.68 43.22
C LEU A 74 -7.97 -18.26 42.68
N TYR A 75 -7.29 -17.38 43.40
CA TYR A 75 -7.02 -16.01 43.02
C TYR A 75 -5.59 -15.89 42.53
N ILE A 76 -5.42 -15.37 41.32
CA ILE A 76 -4.11 -15.05 40.75
C ILE A 76 -4.11 -13.57 40.42
N THR A 77 -3.24 -12.81 41.07
CA THR A 77 -2.98 -11.41 40.72
C THR A 77 -1.74 -11.36 39.86
N VAL A 78 -1.84 -10.76 38.68
CA VAL A 78 -0.74 -10.54 37.75
C VAL A 78 -0.45 -9.04 37.70
N ASP A 79 0.67 -8.61 38.28
CA ASP A 79 1.09 -7.20 38.22
C ASP A 79 2.02 -6.99 37.03
N TRP A 80 1.63 -6.14 36.08
CA TRP A 80 2.33 -5.92 34.83
C TRP A 80 3.31 -4.76 35.00
N GLN A 81 4.50 -4.98 35.56
CA GLN A 81 5.39 -3.90 36.01
C GLN A 81 5.73 -2.82 34.97
N GLN A 82 5.66 -3.15 33.67
CA GLN A 82 5.97 -2.21 32.57
C GLN A 82 4.76 -1.41 32.10
N TYR A 83 3.56 -1.70 32.61
CA TYR A 83 2.31 -1.08 32.20
C TYR A 83 1.50 -0.66 33.42
N PRO A 84 0.74 0.45 33.36
CA PRO A 84 -0.11 0.88 34.47
C PRO A 84 -1.37 0.02 34.63
N LEU A 85 -1.24 -1.32 34.62
CA LEU A 85 -2.36 -2.24 34.75
C LEU A 85 -2.01 -3.47 35.61
N ARG A 86 -3.04 -4.08 36.19
CA ARG A 86 -2.97 -5.30 36.99
C ARG A 86 -4.13 -6.20 36.63
N GLN A 87 -3.92 -7.50 36.49
CA GLN A 87 -5.01 -8.45 36.32
C GLN A 87 -5.29 -9.22 37.62
N LEU A 88 -6.56 -9.55 37.83
CA LEU A 88 -7.02 -10.44 38.88
C LEU A 88 -7.83 -11.57 38.26
N TRP A 89 -7.28 -12.79 38.29
CA TRP A 89 -7.96 -14.00 37.84
C TRP A 89 -8.63 -14.67 39.04
N GLN A 90 -9.87 -15.08 38.86
CA GLN A 90 -10.65 -15.86 39.82
C GLN A 90 -11.05 -17.16 39.16
N ILE A 91 -10.60 -18.29 39.71
CA ILE A 91 -10.91 -19.62 39.18
C ILE A 91 -11.68 -20.40 40.24
N ARG A 92 -12.92 -20.81 39.92
CA ARG A 92 -13.84 -21.50 40.84
C ARG A 92 -14.16 -22.89 40.31
N LYS A 93 -14.21 -23.88 41.20
CA LYS A 93 -14.67 -25.23 40.84
C LYS A 93 -16.15 -25.23 40.46
N ILE A 94 -16.52 -25.90 39.37
CA ILE A 94 -17.92 -26.21 39.01
C ILE A 94 -18.07 -27.72 38.80
N LYS A 95 -19.32 -28.21 38.67
CA LYS A 95 -19.65 -29.65 38.75
C LYS A 95 -18.83 -30.55 37.82
N GLN A 96 -18.50 -30.10 36.61
CA GLN A 96 -17.74 -30.85 35.59
C GLN A 96 -16.63 -30.01 34.97
N GLY A 97 -16.05 -29.08 35.74
CA GLY A 97 -15.21 -28.05 35.16
C GLY A 97 -14.67 -27.01 36.14
N PHE A 98 -14.32 -25.85 35.60
CA PHE A 98 -14.07 -24.64 36.38
C PHE A 98 -14.63 -23.39 35.67
N ASN A 99 -15.07 -22.41 36.45
CA ASN A 99 -15.30 -21.06 35.97
C ASN A 99 -13.99 -20.28 36.09
N TRP A 100 -13.61 -19.53 35.06
CA TRP A 100 -12.47 -18.62 35.07
C TRP A 100 -12.92 -17.21 34.68
N THR A 101 -12.77 -16.28 35.62
CA THR A 101 -13.07 -14.85 35.45
C THR A 101 -11.78 -14.04 35.51
N VAL A 102 -11.59 -13.09 34.58
CA VAL A 102 -10.45 -12.17 34.55
C VAL A 102 -10.93 -10.73 34.68
N TYR A 103 -10.45 -10.05 35.72
CA TYR A 103 -10.58 -8.60 35.89
C TYR A 103 -9.27 -7.92 35.48
N THR A 104 -9.36 -6.75 34.84
CA THR A 104 -8.22 -5.89 34.53
C THR A 104 -8.42 -4.54 35.22
N ASP A 105 -7.52 -4.24 36.14
CA ASP A 105 -7.44 -2.99 36.87
C ASP A 105 -6.47 -2.06 36.14
N ILE A 106 -7.00 -0.99 35.55
CA ILE A 106 -6.21 0.03 34.87
C ILE A 106 -5.98 1.16 35.86
N LYS A 107 -4.71 1.50 36.10
CA LYS A 107 -4.28 2.51 37.09
C LYS A 107 -4.17 3.89 36.46
N GLU A 108 -3.71 3.96 35.22
CA GLU A 108 -3.54 5.17 34.42
C GLU A 108 -4.02 4.91 32.99
N GLU A 109 -4.32 5.98 32.25
CA GLU A 109 -4.77 5.85 30.86
C GLU A 109 -3.76 5.10 30.00
N ILE A 110 -4.21 4.07 29.29
CA ILE A 110 -3.36 3.24 28.43
C ILE A 110 -4.10 2.86 27.15
N LEU A 111 -3.41 2.97 26.02
CA LEU A 111 -3.90 2.47 24.75
C LEU A 111 -3.66 0.97 24.65
N ILE A 112 -4.75 0.21 24.79
CA ILE A 112 -4.75 -1.23 24.51
C ILE A 112 -5.50 -1.39 23.18
N GLN A 113 -4.93 -2.12 22.23
CA GLN A 113 -5.52 -2.32 20.90
C GLN A 113 -6.37 -3.60 20.84
N LYS A 114 -5.92 -4.65 21.55
CA LYS A 114 -6.62 -5.93 21.70
C LYS A 114 -6.28 -6.57 23.04
N MET A 115 -7.20 -7.38 23.54
CA MET A 115 -7.02 -8.19 24.74
C MET A 115 -7.46 -9.62 24.43
N GLN A 116 -6.76 -10.63 24.95
CA GLN A 116 -7.21 -12.02 24.84
C GLN A 116 -6.98 -12.79 26.13
N SER A 117 -7.84 -13.78 26.40
CA SER A 117 -7.66 -14.75 27.48
C SER A 117 -8.13 -16.13 27.04
N GLY A 118 -7.35 -17.16 27.31
CA GLY A 118 -7.70 -18.52 26.90
C GLY A 118 -6.70 -19.58 27.33
N MET A 119 -6.74 -20.70 26.63
CA MET A 119 -5.94 -21.88 26.90
C MET A 119 -5.11 -22.27 25.68
N MET A 120 -3.84 -22.60 25.92
CA MET A 120 -2.97 -23.28 24.97
C MET A 120 -3.05 -24.78 25.22
N LEU A 121 -3.53 -25.53 24.23
CA LEU A 121 -3.80 -26.96 24.29
C LEU A 121 -2.77 -27.74 23.48
N ASN A 122 -2.60 -29.02 23.86
CA ASN A 122 -1.71 -29.94 23.16
C ASN A 122 -2.11 -30.13 21.68
N GLU A 123 -1.14 -30.29 20.78
CA GLU A 123 -1.37 -30.57 19.35
C GLU A 123 -2.21 -31.81 19.06
N GLN A 124 -2.27 -32.76 19.99
CA GLN A 124 -3.05 -34.00 19.90
C GLN A 124 -4.58 -33.78 19.90
N TYR A 125 -5.04 -32.54 20.11
CA TYR A 125 -6.41 -32.14 19.80
C TYR A 125 -6.55 -31.97 18.27
N GLU A 126 -7.22 -32.93 17.64
CA GLU A 126 -7.36 -33.03 16.18
C GLU A 126 -8.68 -32.43 15.67
N ARG A 127 -9.68 -32.32 16.54
CA ARG A 127 -11.03 -31.86 16.17
C ARG A 127 -11.46 -30.66 16.99
N TRP A 128 -12.23 -29.79 16.35
CA TRP A 128 -12.87 -28.64 16.98
C TRP A 128 -14.37 -28.68 16.70
N PHE A 129 -15.14 -28.00 17.55
CA PHE A 129 -16.56 -27.80 17.35
C PHE A 129 -17.03 -26.48 17.96
N ASN A 130 -18.13 -25.96 17.44
CA ASN A 130 -18.91 -24.92 18.09
C ASN A 130 -20.39 -25.35 18.14
N GLY A 131 -21.27 -24.47 18.62
CA GLY A 131 -22.71 -24.72 18.67
C GLY A 131 -23.40 -24.90 17.31
N ILE A 132 -22.68 -24.90 16.17
CA ILE A 132 -23.24 -24.94 14.80
C ILE A 132 -22.48 -25.91 13.89
N GLU A 133 -21.16 -25.92 13.97
CA GLU A 133 -20.24 -26.61 13.07
C GLU A 133 -19.22 -27.44 13.85
N GLU A 134 -18.60 -28.40 13.16
CA GLU A 134 -17.44 -29.13 13.65
C GLU A 134 -16.48 -29.44 12.50
N GLY A 135 -15.21 -29.56 12.82
CA GLY A 135 -14.18 -29.82 11.82
C GLY A 135 -12.92 -30.41 12.41
N ASN A 136 -11.98 -30.70 11.52
CA ASN A 136 -10.62 -31.08 11.90
C ASN A 136 -9.74 -29.82 11.92
N PHE A 137 -8.74 -29.81 12.81
CA PHE A 137 -7.69 -28.80 12.73
C PHE A 137 -6.89 -29.00 11.44
N PRO A 138 -6.54 -27.92 10.72
CA PRO A 138 -5.61 -28.02 9.61
C PRO A 138 -4.20 -28.34 10.13
N ASP A 139 -3.35 -28.79 9.22
CA ASP A 139 -1.92 -28.98 9.50
C ASP A 139 -1.28 -27.67 9.98
N PHE A 140 -0.24 -27.79 10.81
CA PHE A 140 0.50 -26.62 11.27
C PHE A 140 1.25 -25.97 10.09
N CYS A 141 1.24 -24.64 10.07
CA CYS A 141 1.79 -23.81 8.99
C CYS A 141 2.74 -22.75 9.60
N ASP A 142 3.58 -22.07 8.80
CA ASP A 142 4.49 -21.00 9.29
C ASP A 142 3.77 -19.68 9.59
N SER A 143 2.51 -19.56 9.19
CA SER A 143 1.62 -18.43 9.47
C SER A 143 0.62 -18.77 10.58
N TRP A 144 -0.09 -17.77 11.07
CA TRP A 144 -1.28 -18.01 11.88
C TRP A 144 -2.35 -18.63 10.98
N CYS A 145 -2.85 -19.80 11.34
CA CYS A 145 -3.90 -20.49 10.60
C CYS A 145 -5.20 -20.38 11.43
N ASP A 146 -6.04 -19.41 11.08
CA ASP A 146 -7.31 -19.13 11.75
C ASP A 146 -8.40 -20.11 11.31
N ILE A 147 -8.97 -20.85 12.25
CA ILE A 147 -10.20 -21.61 12.00
C ILE A 147 -11.34 -20.63 12.30
N PHE A 148 -11.69 -19.81 11.31
CA PHE A 148 -12.67 -18.74 11.49
C PHE A 148 -14.05 -19.29 11.87
N LEU A 149 -14.39 -19.19 13.15
CA LEU A 149 -15.75 -19.30 13.67
C LEU A 149 -16.34 -17.88 13.73
N GLN A 150 -16.95 -17.39 12.64
CA GLN A 150 -17.72 -16.14 12.67
C GLN A 150 -19.13 -16.39 13.21
N ASP A 151 -19.23 -16.81 14.48
CA ASP A 151 -20.50 -16.68 15.19
C ASP A 151 -20.29 -15.97 16.53
N ILE A 152 -20.70 -14.69 16.54
CA ILE A 152 -20.71 -13.80 17.72
C ILE A 152 -21.70 -14.34 18.78
N ASN A 153 -22.62 -15.24 18.42
CA ASN A 153 -23.61 -15.79 19.34
C ASN A 153 -23.30 -17.21 19.84
N SER A 154 -22.30 -17.90 19.28
CA SER A 154 -21.89 -19.20 19.81
C SER A 154 -21.11 -19.00 21.11
N LYS A 155 -21.85 -18.82 22.20
CA LYS A 155 -21.30 -18.77 23.56
C LYS A 155 -20.69 -20.11 23.97
N VAL A 156 -20.72 -21.15 23.14
CA VAL A 156 -20.19 -22.48 23.45
C VAL A 156 -19.34 -22.98 22.29
N CYS A 157 -18.09 -23.32 22.59
CA CYS A 157 -17.13 -23.90 21.66
C CYS A 157 -16.35 -25.01 22.35
N GLY A 158 -15.60 -25.79 21.60
CA GLY A 158 -14.74 -26.78 22.22
C GLY A 158 -13.80 -27.47 21.25
N VAL A 159 -12.93 -28.28 21.84
CA VAL A 159 -12.04 -29.17 21.11
C VAL A 159 -12.25 -30.59 21.59
N SER A 160 -12.15 -31.53 20.66
CA SER A 160 -12.33 -32.95 20.93
C SER A 160 -10.99 -33.68 20.93
N GLY A 161 -10.73 -34.34 22.05
CA GLY A 161 -9.53 -35.15 22.26
C GLY A 161 -9.70 -36.58 21.74
N HIS A 162 -8.60 -37.20 21.34
CA HIS A 162 -8.55 -38.64 21.02
C HIS A 162 -7.80 -39.41 22.13
N GLY A 163 -8.18 -40.67 22.35
CA GLY A 163 -7.52 -41.57 23.30
C GLY A 163 -7.70 -41.15 24.77
N TYR A 164 -6.62 -40.67 25.41
CA TYR A 164 -6.62 -40.28 26.82
C TYR A 164 -7.06 -38.83 27.05
N LEU A 165 -7.12 -38.02 25.99
CA LEU A 165 -7.53 -36.62 26.05
C LEU A 165 -9.05 -36.50 26.13
N PRO A 166 -9.59 -35.67 27.03
CA PRO A 166 -11.02 -35.42 27.12
C PRO A 166 -11.47 -34.34 26.12
N ASP A 167 -12.78 -34.26 25.84
CA ASP A 167 -13.37 -33.08 25.20
C ASP A 167 -13.29 -31.90 26.16
N ILE A 168 -12.86 -30.73 25.67
CA ILE A 168 -12.88 -29.47 26.41
C ILE A 168 -13.94 -28.58 25.78
N ILE A 169 -14.93 -28.18 26.58
CA ILE A 169 -15.99 -27.26 26.17
C ILE A 169 -15.78 -25.95 26.91
N CYS A 170 -15.64 -24.84 26.18
CA CYS A 170 -15.60 -23.49 26.73
C CYS A 170 -16.92 -22.79 26.46
N GLN A 171 -17.56 -22.31 27.52
CA GLN A 171 -18.72 -21.45 27.46
C GLN A 171 -18.33 -20.01 27.82
N ASN A 172 -18.39 -19.09 26.87
CA ASN A 172 -18.19 -17.66 27.11
C ASN A 172 -19.41 -17.05 27.80
N LEU A 173 -19.19 -16.39 28.95
CA LEU A 173 -20.23 -15.72 29.75
C LEU A 173 -20.20 -14.18 29.59
N ARG A 174 -19.30 -13.64 28.75
CA ARG A 174 -19.08 -12.22 28.50
C ARG A 174 -19.13 -11.89 27.01
N ASP A 175 -19.00 -10.61 26.70
CA ASP A 175 -18.89 -10.10 25.34
C ASP A 175 -17.43 -10.22 24.89
N GLY A 176 -17.19 -10.94 23.80
CA GLY A 176 -15.87 -11.24 23.28
C GLY A 176 -15.93 -12.36 22.25
N GLN A 177 -15.11 -12.27 21.21
CA GLN A 177 -15.09 -13.25 20.14
C GLN A 177 -14.34 -14.50 20.60
N VAL A 178 -14.98 -15.64 20.51
CA VAL A 178 -14.32 -16.93 20.73
C VAL A 178 -13.54 -17.30 19.48
N LEU A 179 -12.28 -17.68 19.64
CA LEU A 179 -11.40 -18.09 18.55
C LEU A 179 -10.77 -19.45 18.85
N ILE A 180 -10.69 -20.28 17.81
CA ILE A 180 -9.96 -21.53 17.79
C ILE A 180 -8.90 -21.42 16.68
N GLN A 181 -7.63 -21.59 17.01
CA GLN A 181 -6.52 -21.31 16.07
C GLN A 181 -5.36 -22.29 16.21
N ASN A 182 -4.54 -22.37 15.16
CA ASN A 182 -3.21 -22.96 15.23
C ASN A 182 -2.17 -21.88 15.49
N MET A 183 -1.31 -22.10 16.48
CA MET A 183 -0.06 -21.36 16.57
C MET A 183 0.82 -21.65 15.36
N PRO A 184 1.55 -20.65 14.83
CA PRO A 184 2.59 -20.88 13.84
C PRO A 184 3.60 -21.93 14.31
N GLN A 185 3.94 -22.89 13.43
CA GLN A 185 4.80 -24.01 13.80
C GLN A 185 6.21 -23.58 14.24
N ASN A 186 6.68 -22.43 13.75
CA ASN A 186 7.95 -21.82 14.11
C ASN A 186 7.95 -21.18 15.52
N LEU A 187 6.76 -20.97 16.11
CA LEU A 187 6.58 -20.47 17.47
C LEU A 187 6.32 -21.61 18.44
N SER A 188 5.24 -22.38 18.22
CA SER A 188 4.88 -23.57 18.99
C SER A 188 3.83 -24.42 18.28
N ARG A 189 3.85 -25.73 18.50
CA ARG A 189 2.82 -26.66 18.03
C ARG A 189 1.71 -26.78 19.08
N SER A 190 0.95 -25.70 19.23
CA SER A 190 -0.15 -25.60 20.19
C SER A 190 -1.45 -25.20 19.52
N ARG A 191 -2.56 -25.77 20.00
CA ARG A 191 -3.92 -25.36 19.61
C ARG A 191 -4.40 -24.29 20.58
N LEU A 192 -5.03 -23.24 20.07
CA LEU A 192 -5.54 -22.16 20.90
C LEU A 192 -7.05 -22.26 21.03
N LEU A 193 -7.54 -22.10 22.25
CA LEU A 193 -8.94 -21.91 22.57
C LEU A 193 -9.04 -20.66 23.45
N HIS A 194 -9.34 -19.50 22.85
CA HIS A 194 -9.32 -18.23 23.57
C HIS A 194 -10.49 -17.33 23.21
N ILE A 195 -10.66 -16.27 24.00
CA ILE A 195 -11.57 -15.17 23.71
C ILE A 195 -10.73 -13.93 23.44
N GLU A 196 -10.99 -13.25 22.34
CA GLU A 196 -10.41 -11.96 21.97
C GLU A 196 -11.46 -10.84 22.12
N ILE A 197 -11.02 -9.70 22.63
CA ILE A 197 -11.76 -8.45 22.67
C ILE A 197 -10.93 -7.42 21.92
N ASN A 198 -11.48 -6.89 20.83
CA ASN A 198 -10.92 -5.74 20.14
C ASN A 198 -11.42 -4.46 20.82
N THR A 199 -10.50 -3.62 21.26
CA THR A 199 -10.80 -2.35 21.93
C THR A 199 -10.81 -1.18 20.94
N ASN A 200 -10.69 -1.43 19.64
CA ASN A 200 -10.70 -0.43 18.55
C ASN A 200 -9.69 0.70 18.73
N SER A 201 -8.56 0.42 19.39
CA SER A 201 -7.58 1.44 19.77
C SER A 201 -8.16 2.57 20.64
N GLU A 202 -9.16 2.28 21.46
CA GLU A 202 -9.63 3.20 22.48
C GLU A 202 -8.67 3.24 23.68
N VAL A 203 -8.39 4.47 24.15
CA VAL A 203 -7.65 4.70 25.40
C VAL A 203 -8.50 4.22 26.56
N GLN A 204 -8.03 3.19 27.25
CA GLN A 204 -8.72 2.64 28.40
C GLN A 204 -8.48 3.51 29.63
N LYS A 205 -9.55 3.91 30.31
CA LYS A 205 -9.50 4.83 31.45
C LYS A 205 -9.21 4.09 32.76
N PRO A 206 -8.74 4.79 33.81
CA PRO A 206 -8.57 4.19 35.13
C PRO A 206 -9.89 3.62 35.68
N ASN A 207 -10.03 2.30 35.63
CA ASN A 207 -11.19 1.56 36.15
C ASN A 207 -10.85 0.07 36.29
N ARG A 208 -11.69 -0.67 37.01
CA ARG A 208 -11.69 -2.14 37.04
C ARG A 208 -12.69 -2.65 36.01
N TYR A 209 -12.18 -3.36 35.01
CA TYR A 209 -12.99 -3.96 33.96
C TYR A 209 -13.08 -5.47 34.15
N LYS A 210 -14.28 -6.03 34.01
CA LYS A 210 -14.51 -7.48 33.96
C LYS A 210 -14.64 -7.90 32.50
N HIS A 211 -13.50 -8.02 31.82
CA HIS A 211 -13.43 -8.32 30.39
C HIS A 211 -13.80 -9.77 30.08
N PHE A 212 -13.27 -10.75 30.84
CA PHE A 212 -13.45 -12.17 30.52
C PHE A 212 -14.13 -12.95 31.66
N SER A 213 -14.99 -13.89 31.28
CA SER A 213 -15.61 -14.85 32.19
C SER A 213 -16.05 -16.07 31.38
N MET A 214 -15.50 -17.25 31.69
CA MET A 214 -15.79 -18.49 30.96
C MET A 214 -16.04 -19.65 31.89
N ASP A 215 -16.93 -20.58 31.50
CA ASP A 215 -17.01 -21.91 32.09
C ASP A 215 -16.32 -22.92 31.19
N PHE A 216 -15.33 -23.64 31.72
CA PHE A 216 -14.69 -24.75 31.03
C PHE A 216 -15.23 -26.06 31.59
N PHE A 217 -15.82 -26.88 30.74
CA PHE A 217 -16.29 -28.23 31.06
C PHE A 217 -15.40 -29.27 30.41
N ILE A 218 -15.20 -30.39 31.10
CA ILE A 218 -14.42 -31.52 30.60
C ILE A 218 -15.32 -32.75 30.53
N SER A 219 -15.47 -33.34 29.33
CA SER A 219 -16.31 -34.51 29.08
C SER A 219 -15.50 -35.69 28.52
N LYS A 220 -15.89 -36.90 28.92
CA LYS A 220 -15.38 -38.17 28.36
C LYS A 220 -16.42 -38.89 27.49
N ASP A 221 -17.65 -38.41 27.52
CA ASP A 221 -18.84 -39.06 26.99
C ASP A 221 -19.31 -38.25 25.79
N LYS A 222 -18.84 -38.63 24.59
CA LYS A 222 -19.11 -37.90 23.34
C LYS A 222 -20.61 -37.71 23.11
N GLU A 223 -21.44 -38.65 23.55
CA GLU A 223 -22.91 -38.53 23.46
C GLU A 223 -23.48 -37.47 24.42
N LYS A 224 -22.88 -37.21 25.59
CA LYS A 224 -23.25 -36.10 26.46
C LYS A 224 -22.73 -34.75 25.97
N SER A 225 -21.55 -34.72 25.35
CA SER A 225 -21.03 -33.55 24.64
C SER A 225 -21.98 -33.16 23.49
N ILE A 226 -22.47 -34.16 22.76
CA ILE A 226 -23.49 -34.05 21.71
C ILE A 226 -24.86 -33.68 22.30
N LYS A 227 -25.28 -34.19 23.47
CA LYS A 227 -26.54 -33.80 24.13
C LYS A 227 -26.56 -32.36 24.65
N LEU A 228 -25.43 -31.84 25.16
CA LEU A 228 -25.28 -30.42 25.52
C LEU A 228 -25.26 -29.51 24.28
N LYS A 229 -24.74 -30.01 23.15
CA LYS A 229 -24.92 -29.46 21.80
C LYS A 229 -26.42 -29.47 21.45
N ASP A 230 -27.06 -30.63 21.39
CA ASP A 230 -28.41 -30.87 20.87
C ASP A 230 -29.55 -30.25 21.72
N ASP A 231 -29.49 -30.29 23.05
CA ASP A 231 -30.61 -29.81 23.90
C ASP A 231 -30.69 -28.27 23.92
N LYS A 232 -29.60 -27.57 23.60
CA LYS A 232 -29.58 -26.10 23.42
C LYS A 232 -29.64 -25.68 21.95
N ILE A 233 -29.07 -26.46 21.03
CA ILE A 233 -29.22 -26.29 19.58
C ILE A 233 -30.69 -26.50 19.19
N LYS A 234 -31.39 -27.52 19.69
CA LYS A 234 -32.83 -27.71 19.43
C LYS A 234 -33.71 -26.61 20.03
N GLN A 235 -33.23 -25.87 21.03
CA GLN A 235 -33.93 -24.69 21.54
C GLN A 235 -33.61 -23.40 20.75
N SER A 236 -32.50 -23.33 19.99
CA SER A 236 -32.14 -22.15 19.19
C SER A 236 -32.33 -22.31 17.68
N LEU A 237 -32.41 -23.55 17.17
CA LEU A 237 -32.54 -23.91 15.75
C LEU A 237 -33.88 -24.59 15.50
N MET A 238 -34.96 -23.81 15.53
CA MET A 238 -36.09 -24.07 14.63
C MET A 238 -35.92 -23.13 13.44
N SER A 239 -35.61 -23.68 12.26
CA SER A 239 -35.71 -22.92 11.02
C SER A 239 -37.15 -22.42 10.87
N LYS A 240 -37.28 -21.13 10.57
CA LYS A 240 -38.57 -20.46 10.42
C LYS A 240 -38.67 -20.02 8.98
N TYR A 241 -39.81 -20.28 8.34
CA TYR A 241 -40.05 -19.92 6.94
C TYR A 241 -41.41 -19.25 6.76
N ILE A 242 -41.55 -18.48 5.69
CA ILE A 242 -42.82 -18.04 5.11
C ILE A 242 -42.85 -18.55 3.66
N GLU A 243 -43.98 -19.05 3.21
CA GLU A 243 -44.12 -19.64 1.87
C GLU A 243 -45.50 -19.35 1.27
N GLU A 244 -45.55 -19.13 -0.04
CA GLU A 244 -46.79 -18.98 -0.82
C GLU A 244 -46.52 -19.52 -2.23
N GLY A 245 -47.30 -20.52 -2.67
CA GLY A 245 -47.12 -21.15 -3.97
C GLY A 245 -45.70 -21.69 -4.19
N LYS A 246 -44.97 -21.12 -5.15
CA LYS A 246 -43.61 -21.53 -5.53
C LYS A 246 -42.51 -20.83 -4.73
N LEU A 247 -42.83 -19.72 -4.05
CA LEU A 247 -41.87 -18.85 -3.38
C LEU A 247 -41.79 -19.17 -1.89
N LYS A 248 -40.57 -19.32 -1.38
CA LYS A 248 -40.29 -19.58 0.04
C LYS A 248 -39.12 -18.74 0.53
N VAL A 249 -39.29 -18.06 1.67
CA VAL A 249 -38.22 -17.32 2.36
C VAL A 249 -37.92 -18.02 3.67
N VAL A 250 -36.68 -18.39 3.91
CA VAL A 250 -36.24 -19.17 5.07
C VAL A 250 -35.22 -18.37 5.88
N LEU A 251 -35.42 -18.29 7.19
CA LEU A 251 -34.41 -17.85 8.14
C LEU A 251 -33.70 -19.08 8.73
N ASP A 252 -32.44 -19.27 8.35
CA ASP A 252 -31.60 -20.40 8.76
C ASP A 252 -30.25 -19.88 9.29
N ASN A 253 -29.91 -20.19 10.55
CA ASN A 253 -28.66 -19.76 11.18
C ASN A 253 -28.34 -18.26 10.98
N PHE A 254 -29.35 -17.39 11.19
CA PHE A 254 -29.25 -15.93 10.98
C PHE A 254 -29.01 -15.48 9.53
N LYS A 255 -29.11 -16.37 8.54
CA LYS A 255 -29.11 -16.07 7.10
C LYS A 255 -30.53 -16.12 6.57
N ILE A 256 -30.85 -15.23 5.64
CA ILE A 256 -32.19 -15.14 5.05
C ILE A 256 -32.10 -15.57 3.59
N LYS A 257 -32.62 -16.75 3.30
CA LYS A 257 -32.51 -17.43 2.00
C LYS A 257 -33.83 -17.39 1.26
N VAL A 258 -33.77 -17.31 -0.07
CA VAL A 258 -34.95 -17.32 -0.94
C VAL A 258 -34.90 -18.54 -1.85
N TYR A 259 -36.00 -19.27 -1.89
CA TYR A 259 -36.21 -20.47 -2.68
C TYR A 259 -37.36 -20.29 -3.65
N TRP A 260 -37.23 -20.93 -4.81
CA TRP A 260 -38.27 -21.05 -5.83
C TRP A 260 -38.43 -22.51 -6.25
N GLN A 261 -39.59 -23.13 -6.05
CA GLN A 261 -39.80 -24.55 -6.36
C GLN A 261 -38.70 -25.45 -5.75
N ASP A 262 -38.37 -25.19 -4.48
CA ASP A 262 -37.28 -25.83 -3.72
C ASP A 262 -35.84 -25.55 -4.22
N LEU A 263 -35.67 -24.74 -5.27
CA LEU A 263 -34.36 -24.28 -5.75
C LEU A 263 -33.91 -23.02 -4.99
N GLU A 264 -32.74 -23.06 -4.34
CA GLU A 264 -32.16 -21.89 -3.66
C GLU A 264 -31.66 -20.86 -4.68
N LEU A 265 -32.29 -19.68 -4.73
CA LEU A 265 -31.89 -18.61 -5.65
C LEU A 265 -30.67 -17.84 -5.12
N THR A 266 -30.60 -17.72 -3.80
CA THR A 266 -29.62 -16.91 -3.08
C THR A 266 -28.35 -17.67 -2.73
N ALA A 267 -27.19 -17.01 -2.72
CA ALA A 267 -25.92 -17.57 -2.23
C ALA A 267 -25.49 -16.91 -0.91
N ASN A 268 -24.50 -17.48 -0.22
CA ASN A 268 -23.88 -16.90 0.99
C ASN A 268 -24.90 -16.50 2.09
N HIS A 269 -25.05 -15.20 2.39
CA HIS A 269 -25.99 -14.69 3.40
C HIS A 269 -27.41 -14.44 2.87
N GLY A 270 -27.60 -14.52 1.55
CA GLY A 270 -28.86 -14.25 0.86
C GLY A 270 -29.26 -12.78 0.87
N LEU A 271 -30.29 -12.41 1.64
CA LEU A 271 -30.63 -11.00 1.87
C LEU A 271 -29.61 -10.39 2.83
N HIS A 272 -29.01 -9.26 2.46
CA HIS A 272 -28.02 -8.55 3.27
C HIS A 272 -28.21 -7.02 3.23
N SER A 273 -27.71 -6.34 4.25
CA SER A 273 -27.54 -4.89 4.28
C SER A 273 -26.10 -4.57 4.69
N ALA A 274 -25.56 -3.45 4.24
CA ALA A 274 -24.27 -2.94 4.74
C ALA A 274 -24.36 -1.45 5.06
N LEU A 275 -23.62 -1.00 6.08
CA LEU A 275 -23.56 0.38 6.51
C LEU A 275 -22.11 0.88 6.42
N PHE A 276 -21.90 1.99 5.73
CA PHE A 276 -20.62 2.69 5.72
C PHE A 276 -20.64 3.80 6.76
N VAL A 277 -19.96 3.58 7.88
CA VAL A 277 -19.95 4.48 9.05
C VAL A 277 -18.51 4.80 9.40
N ASN A 278 -18.19 6.08 9.64
CA ASN A 278 -16.83 6.51 10.05
C ASN A 278 -15.68 6.03 9.15
N ASN A 279 -15.91 5.94 7.83
CA ASN A 279 -14.97 5.42 6.81
C ASN A 279 -14.74 3.89 6.83
N GLU A 280 -15.58 3.11 7.50
CA GLU A 280 -15.53 1.66 7.51
C GLU A 280 -16.87 1.02 7.10
N TRP A 281 -16.80 -0.14 6.46
CA TRP A 281 -17.99 -0.93 6.09
C TRP A 281 -18.33 -1.93 7.19
N TYR A 282 -19.59 -1.91 7.59
CA TYR A 282 -20.22 -2.87 8.49
C TYR A 282 -21.24 -3.69 7.68
N ASP A 283 -21.36 -4.99 7.93
CA ASP A 283 -22.23 -5.91 7.17
C ASP A 283 -23.23 -6.60 8.09
N SER A 284 -24.48 -6.76 7.62
CA SER A 284 -25.57 -7.35 8.39
C SER A 284 -25.33 -8.82 8.76
N SER A 285 -24.44 -9.52 8.05
CA SER A 285 -23.98 -10.88 8.40
C SER A 285 -23.36 -10.96 9.80
N LYS A 286 -22.83 -9.85 10.31
CA LYS A 286 -22.23 -9.75 11.65
C LYS A 286 -23.23 -9.27 12.70
N CYS A 287 -24.48 -9.02 12.33
CA CYS A 287 -25.50 -8.50 13.23
C CYS A 287 -26.20 -9.60 14.01
N LYS A 288 -26.68 -9.26 15.20
CA LYS A 288 -27.58 -10.13 15.95
C LYS A 288 -29.02 -9.92 15.48
N ILE A 289 -29.58 -10.91 14.79
CA ILE A 289 -30.99 -10.91 14.33
C ILE A 289 -31.88 -11.52 15.43
N ASN A 290 -32.86 -10.74 15.89
CA ASN A 290 -33.95 -11.20 16.74
C ASN A 290 -35.23 -11.27 15.91
N ILE A 291 -36.01 -12.35 16.08
CA ILE A 291 -37.30 -12.50 15.42
C ILE A 291 -38.37 -11.92 16.35
N GLU A 292 -39.03 -10.83 15.95
CA GLU A 292 -40.07 -10.22 16.76
C GLU A 292 -41.44 -10.85 16.49
N LYS A 293 -41.75 -11.14 15.23
CA LYS A 293 -43.04 -11.74 14.84
C LYS A 293 -42.94 -12.53 13.54
N ILE A 294 -43.66 -13.64 13.48
CA ILE A 294 -43.87 -14.43 12.26
C ILE A 294 -45.37 -14.61 12.08
N ASN A 295 -45.88 -14.16 10.95
CA ASN A 295 -47.21 -14.50 10.46
C ASN A 295 -47.05 -15.42 9.24
N GLN A 296 -48.14 -16.04 8.78
CA GLN A 296 -48.12 -16.99 7.64
C GLN A 296 -47.30 -16.49 6.44
N ASN A 297 -47.44 -15.19 6.08
CA ASN A 297 -46.78 -14.62 4.88
C ASN A 297 -45.82 -13.46 5.21
N CYS A 298 -45.41 -13.27 6.48
CA CYS A 298 -44.58 -12.12 6.85
C CYS A 298 -43.58 -12.40 7.98
N PHE A 299 -42.33 -11.96 7.78
CA PHE A 299 -41.30 -11.85 8.81
C PHE A 299 -41.14 -10.42 9.31
N TYR A 300 -41.02 -10.27 10.63
CA TYR A 300 -40.52 -9.07 11.29
C TYR A 300 -39.26 -9.42 12.07
N LEU A 301 -38.13 -8.86 11.65
CA LEU A 301 -36.80 -9.13 12.19
C LEU A 301 -36.17 -7.84 12.70
N LYS A 302 -35.54 -7.89 13.86
CA LYS A 302 -34.79 -6.79 14.46
C LYS A 302 -33.31 -7.13 14.50
N LEU A 303 -32.53 -6.43 13.69
CA LEU A 303 -31.08 -6.55 13.56
C LEU A 303 -30.40 -5.53 14.47
N ASN A 304 -29.52 -6.00 15.36
CA ASN A 304 -28.72 -5.14 16.21
C ASN A 304 -27.28 -5.11 15.69
N TRP A 305 -26.83 -3.94 15.27
CA TRP A 305 -25.56 -3.74 14.58
C TRP A 305 -24.42 -3.48 15.56
N GLN A 306 -23.93 -4.47 16.31
CA GLN A 306 -22.82 -4.22 17.24
C GLN A 306 -21.48 -4.06 16.49
N PRO A 307 -20.62 -3.07 16.83
CA PRO A 307 -20.71 -2.13 17.97
C PRO A 307 -21.48 -0.82 17.68
N LEU A 308 -22.05 -0.65 16.49
CA LEU A 308 -22.82 0.55 16.15
C LEU A 308 -24.08 0.69 17.03
N PRO A 309 -24.44 1.90 17.48
CA PRO A 309 -25.70 2.16 18.16
C PRO A 309 -26.86 2.21 17.13
N VAL A 310 -26.94 1.20 16.26
CA VAL A 310 -27.92 1.10 15.18
C VAL A 310 -28.75 -0.18 15.32
N GLU A 311 -30.05 -0.02 15.22
CA GLU A 311 -31.00 -1.12 15.08
C GLU A 311 -31.66 -1.03 13.70
N GLN A 312 -31.77 -2.15 12.98
CA GLN A 312 -32.56 -2.22 11.76
C GLN A 312 -33.76 -3.14 11.97
N ILE A 313 -34.94 -2.69 11.55
CA ILE A 313 -36.16 -3.48 11.53
C ILE A 313 -36.42 -3.88 10.08
N TRP A 314 -36.35 -5.18 9.80
CA TRP A 314 -36.65 -5.75 8.50
C TRP A 314 -38.05 -6.37 8.52
N GLN A 315 -38.86 -5.98 7.55
CA GLN A 315 -40.16 -6.55 7.28
C GLN A 315 -40.12 -7.20 5.90
N ILE A 316 -40.31 -8.53 5.84
CA ILE A 316 -40.33 -9.29 4.59
C ILE A 316 -41.72 -9.89 4.45
N THR A 317 -42.47 -9.51 3.40
CA THR A 317 -43.86 -9.93 3.19
C THR A 317 -44.02 -10.54 1.81
N ILE A 318 -44.42 -11.82 1.72
CA ILE A 318 -44.77 -12.43 0.44
C ILE A 318 -46.10 -11.84 -0.03
N LYS A 319 -46.13 -11.28 -1.25
CA LYS A 319 -47.29 -10.62 -1.85
C LYS A 319 -48.18 -11.61 -2.60
N ASP A 320 -47.56 -12.46 -3.40
CA ASP A 320 -48.19 -13.47 -4.23
C ASP A 320 -47.19 -14.62 -4.49
N GLU A 321 -47.57 -15.59 -5.32
CA GLU A 321 -46.73 -16.76 -5.65
C GLU A 321 -45.38 -16.42 -6.29
N ASN A 322 -45.20 -15.19 -6.81
CA ASN A 322 -44.06 -14.79 -7.64
C ASN A 322 -43.30 -13.57 -7.08
N SER A 323 -43.76 -12.94 -6.00
CA SER A 323 -43.17 -11.70 -5.50
C SER A 323 -43.25 -11.51 -3.99
N PHE A 324 -42.26 -10.79 -3.45
CA PHE A 324 -42.25 -10.36 -2.05
C PHE A 324 -41.74 -8.94 -1.90
N MET A 325 -42.19 -8.28 -0.84
CA MET A 325 -41.72 -6.98 -0.39
C MET A 325 -40.67 -7.14 0.69
N TRP A 326 -39.62 -6.35 0.61
CA TRP A 326 -38.60 -6.22 1.64
C TRP A 326 -38.43 -4.77 2.05
N GLN A 327 -38.85 -4.46 3.27
CA GLN A 327 -38.84 -3.11 3.83
C GLN A 327 -37.88 -3.08 5.01
N VAL A 328 -37.02 -2.05 5.06
CA VAL A 328 -36.02 -1.90 6.13
C VAL A 328 -36.11 -0.51 6.72
N LYS A 329 -36.21 -0.42 8.04
CA LYS A 329 -36.14 0.82 8.81
C LYS A 329 -34.91 0.80 9.71
N THR A 330 -34.10 1.84 9.67
CA THR A 330 -32.91 2.02 10.50
C THR A 330 -33.21 3.00 11.62
N LEU A 331 -32.92 2.60 12.85
CA LEU A 331 -33.07 3.39 14.07
C LEU A 331 -31.67 3.62 14.62
N VAL A 332 -31.30 4.89 14.79
CA VAL A 332 -30.01 5.29 15.37
C VAL A 332 -30.25 5.73 16.81
N ASN A 333 -29.62 5.05 17.75
CA ASN A 333 -29.85 5.25 19.19
C ASN A 333 -28.98 6.37 19.80
N GLU A 334 -27.97 6.88 19.07
CA GLU A 334 -27.11 7.99 19.50
C GLU A 334 -27.09 9.14 18.47
N ASN A 335 -27.15 10.38 18.95
CA ASN A 335 -27.34 11.58 18.11
C ASN A 335 -26.17 11.96 17.18
N ASN A 336 -25.03 11.26 17.22
CA ASN A 336 -23.79 11.66 16.53
C ASN A 336 -23.21 10.62 15.55
N LEU A 337 -23.97 9.58 15.16
CA LEU A 337 -23.46 8.56 14.24
C LEU A 337 -23.60 9.00 12.76
N ASP A 338 -22.47 9.30 12.09
CA ASP A 338 -22.43 9.64 10.66
C ASP A 338 -22.46 8.37 9.79
N ILE A 339 -23.66 7.86 9.51
CA ILE A 339 -23.87 6.85 8.47
C ILE A 339 -23.73 7.57 7.13
N LYS A 340 -22.72 7.25 6.34
CA LYS A 340 -22.46 7.88 5.04
C LYS A 340 -23.19 7.19 3.89
N THR A 341 -23.25 5.86 3.94
CA THR A 341 -23.89 5.04 2.93
C THR A 341 -24.59 3.86 3.61
N GLN A 342 -25.76 3.49 3.11
CA GLN A 342 -26.47 2.27 3.46
C GLN A 342 -26.72 1.49 2.17
N THR A 343 -26.57 0.16 2.22
CA THR A 343 -26.91 -0.73 1.11
C THR A 343 -27.89 -1.79 1.58
N LEU A 344 -28.74 -2.24 0.64
CA LEU A 344 -29.69 -3.33 0.83
C LEU A 344 -29.64 -4.21 -0.41
N GLY A 345 -29.29 -5.49 -0.29
CA GLY A 345 -29.05 -6.30 -1.47
C GLY A 345 -29.34 -7.78 -1.35
N LEU A 346 -29.47 -8.39 -2.52
CA LEU A 346 -29.66 -9.81 -2.75
C LEU A 346 -28.37 -10.41 -3.31
N ILE A 347 -27.83 -11.41 -2.62
CA ILE A 347 -26.69 -12.20 -3.08
C ILE A 347 -27.24 -13.43 -3.81
N LEU A 348 -27.02 -13.49 -5.12
CA LEU A 348 -27.53 -14.52 -6.02
C LEU A 348 -26.43 -15.48 -6.47
N ASN A 349 -26.84 -16.68 -6.91
CA ASN A 349 -25.93 -17.70 -7.42
C ASN A 349 -25.12 -17.21 -8.65
N ALA A 350 -23.87 -17.65 -8.79
CA ALA A 350 -23.00 -17.41 -9.95
C ALA A 350 -23.54 -17.99 -11.28
N GLU A 351 -24.54 -18.86 -11.21
CA GLU A 351 -25.22 -19.41 -12.39
C GLU A 351 -25.91 -18.32 -13.23
N TYR A 352 -26.32 -17.20 -12.64
CA TYR A 352 -26.84 -16.06 -13.39
C TYR A 352 -25.75 -15.44 -14.28
N LYS A 353 -25.87 -15.57 -15.60
CA LYS A 353 -24.87 -15.10 -16.59
C LYS A 353 -25.25 -13.78 -17.26
N GLU A 354 -26.51 -13.39 -17.22
CA GLU A 354 -27.02 -12.19 -17.88
C GLU A 354 -27.70 -11.25 -16.89
N TRP A 355 -27.67 -9.95 -17.21
CA TRP A 355 -28.29 -8.88 -16.45
C TRP A 355 -29.13 -7.98 -17.35
N PHE A 356 -30.08 -7.26 -16.74
CA PHE A 356 -30.91 -6.28 -17.41
C PHE A 356 -31.23 -5.11 -16.47
N GLY A 357 -31.48 -3.95 -17.04
CA GLY A 357 -32.05 -2.78 -16.37
C GLY A 357 -33.01 -2.04 -17.28
N ALA A 358 -33.41 -0.83 -16.89
CA ALA A 358 -34.43 -0.05 -17.58
C ALA A 358 -34.15 0.16 -19.09
N TYR A 359 -32.87 0.35 -19.44
CA TYR A 359 -32.44 0.82 -20.76
C TYR A 359 -31.42 -0.08 -21.45
N GLU A 360 -30.89 -1.07 -20.74
CA GLU A 360 -29.78 -1.89 -21.22
C GLU A 360 -29.81 -3.31 -20.63
N GLN A 361 -29.16 -4.23 -21.34
CA GLN A 361 -28.98 -5.62 -20.93
C GLN A 361 -27.59 -6.08 -21.37
N GLY A 362 -27.04 -7.06 -20.67
CA GLY A 362 -25.71 -7.56 -20.97
C GLY A 362 -25.39 -8.89 -20.30
N VAL A 363 -24.14 -9.31 -20.46
CA VAL A 363 -23.59 -10.54 -19.89
C VAL A 363 -22.60 -10.16 -18.79
N PHE A 364 -22.55 -10.93 -17.71
CA PHE A 364 -21.52 -10.77 -16.68
C PHE A 364 -20.15 -11.21 -17.23
N PRO A 365 -19.05 -10.57 -16.81
CA PRO A 365 -17.70 -11.09 -17.07
C PRO A 365 -17.52 -12.50 -16.48
N GLU A 366 -16.73 -13.34 -17.16
CA GLU A 366 -16.43 -14.71 -16.69
C GLU A 366 -15.55 -14.72 -15.43
N GLU A 367 -14.67 -13.72 -15.29
CA GLU A 367 -13.71 -13.64 -14.18
C GLU A 367 -14.29 -12.88 -12.97
N PHE A 368 -14.21 -13.48 -11.77
CA PHE A 368 -14.54 -12.85 -10.49
C PHE A 368 -13.28 -12.23 -9.86
N LYS A 369 -12.90 -11.03 -10.31
CA LYS A 369 -11.66 -10.36 -9.86
C LYS A 369 -11.90 -9.19 -8.92
N ASP A 370 -12.85 -8.33 -9.24
CA ASP A 370 -13.16 -7.11 -8.48
C ASP A 370 -14.67 -6.87 -8.43
N TRP A 371 -15.14 -6.17 -7.39
CA TRP A 371 -16.53 -5.74 -7.21
C TRP A 371 -16.95 -4.67 -8.24
N LEU A 372 -17.02 -5.06 -9.51
CA LEU A 372 -17.31 -4.16 -10.63
C LEU A 372 -18.81 -4.16 -10.95
N PRO A 373 -19.47 -3.00 -10.90
CA PRO A 373 -20.87 -2.86 -11.30
C PRO A 373 -21.01 -2.98 -12.81
N VAL A 374 -21.92 -3.85 -13.25
CA VAL A 374 -22.30 -4.02 -14.65
C VAL A 374 -23.41 -3.05 -15.06
N ILE A 375 -24.26 -2.64 -14.11
CA ILE A 375 -25.20 -1.53 -14.29
C ILE A 375 -25.38 -0.77 -12.96
N LYS A 376 -25.57 0.54 -13.06
CA LYS A 376 -26.10 1.39 -12.00
C LYS A 376 -27.28 2.21 -12.52
N ASP A 377 -28.45 1.99 -11.93
CA ASP A 377 -29.72 2.53 -12.38
C ASP A 377 -30.38 3.35 -11.25
N GLY A 378 -30.56 4.65 -11.48
CA GLY A 378 -31.24 5.56 -10.56
C GLY A 378 -32.75 5.65 -10.81
N SER A 379 -33.28 4.91 -11.78
CA SER A 379 -34.69 4.95 -12.16
C SER A 379 -35.56 4.01 -11.30
N ASN A 380 -36.85 4.34 -11.18
CA ASN A 380 -37.85 3.48 -10.53
C ASN A 380 -38.35 2.34 -11.45
N ALA A 381 -37.59 2.01 -12.51
CA ALA A 381 -37.95 0.96 -13.46
C ALA A 381 -37.49 -0.44 -12.99
N GLY A 382 -36.45 -0.52 -12.15
CA GLY A 382 -35.94 -1.77 -11.58
C GLY A 382 -34.80 -2.38 -12.40
N VAL A 383 -33.97 -3.18 -11.75
CA VAL A 383 -32.85 -3.92 -12.35
C VAL A 383 -32.96 -5.40 -12.03
N GLY A 384 -32.32 -6.26 -12.82
CA GLY A 384 -32.41 -7.69 -12.58
C GLY A 384 -31.35 -8.53 -13.25
N VAL A 385 -31.43 -9.83 -12.98
CA VAL A 385 -30.66 -10.87 -13.66
C VAL A 385 -31.58 -11.80 -14.41
N LYS A 386 -31.16 -12.23 -15.61
CA LYS A 386 -31.98 -13.08 -16.46
C LYS A 386 -31.79 -14.56 -16.16
N LYS A 387 -32.80 -15.34 -16.52
CA LYS A 387 -32.85 -16.80 -16.42
C LYS A 387 -31.56 -17.45 -16.92
N SER A 388 -31.01 -18.34 -16.10
CA SER A 388 -29.93 -19.26 -16.46
C SER A 388 -30.34 -20.66 -16.06
N GLY A 389 -30.36 -21.61 -17.01
CA GLY A 389 -30.79 -22.98 -16.77
C GLY A 389 -32.20 -23.07 -16.14
N HIS A 390 -32.29 -23.65 -14.94
CA HIS A 390 -33.53 -23.87 -14.18
C HIS A 390 -33.94 -22.69 -13.28
N TYR A 391 -33.15 -21.61 -13.22
CA TYR A 391 -33.43 -20.46 -12.33
C TYR A 391 -34.40 -19.44 -12.98
N PRO A 392 -35.40 -18.90 -12.26
CA PRO A 392 -36.21 -17.79 -12.75
C PRO A 392 -35.37 -16.51 -12.87
N ALA A 393 -35.80 -15.56 -13.72
CA ALA A 393 -35.23 -14.23 -13.72
C ALA A 393 -35.63 -13.49 -12.42
N VAL A 394 -34.73 -12.70 -11.86
CA VAL A 394 -34.96 -11.96 -10.61
C VAL A 394 -34.94 -10.47 -10.93
N MET A 395 -36.07 -9.81 -10.70
CA MET A 395 -36.21 -8.36 -10.83
C MET A 395 -36.27 -7.72 -9.44
N PHE A 396 -35.49 -6.67 -9.25
CA PHE A 396 -35.35 -5.92 -8.01
C PHE A 396 -35.74 -4.46 -8.28
N LYS A 397 -36.83 -4.01 -7.67
CA LYS A 397 -37.45 -2.72 -7.96
C LYS A 397 -37.54 -1.85 -6.71
N ASN A 398 -37.16 -0.58 -6.90
CA ASN A 398 -37.22 0.44 -5.86
C ASN A 398 -38.62 1.05 -5.73
N ASN A 399 -39.21 0.94 -4.53
CA ASN A 399 -40.50 1.53 -4.17
C ASN A 399 -40.35 2.65 -3.11
N CYS A 400 -39.13 3.11 -2.81
CA CYS A 400 -38.88 4.24 -1.92
C CYS A 400 -38.77 5.57 -2.70
N ALA A 401 -39.10 6.70 -2.06
CA ALA A 401 -39.05 8.01 -2.71
C ALA A 401 -37.60 8.51 -2.92
N ALA A 402 -37.25 8.76 -4.18
CA ALA A 402 -36.24 9.69 -4.71
C ALA A 402 -34.73 9.56 -4.35
N HIS A 403 -34.27 8.67 -3.46
CA HIS A 403 -32.88 8.75 -2.95
C HIS A 403 -32.04 7.46 -2.93
N SER A 404 -32.43 6.37 -3.60
CA SER A 404 -31.60 5.16 -3.70
C SER A 404 -31.34 4.70 -5.14
N GLU A 405 -30.08 4.40 -5.42
CA GLU A 405 -29.57 3.88 -6.72
C GLU A 405 -29.56 2.35 -6.67
N LEU A 406 -30.03 1.70 -7.73
CA LEU A 406 -29.95 0.25 -7.90
C LEU A 406 -28.66 -0.12 -8.63
N ILE A 407 -27.96 -1.16 -8.17
CA ILE A 407 -26.70 -1.63 -8.74
C ILE A 407 -26.79 -3.14 -8.96
N VAL A 408 -26.37 -3.59 -10.14
CA VAL A 408 -26.05 -4.99 -10.40
C VAL A 408 -24.55 -5.10 -10.60
N GLN A 409 -23.90 -6.03 -9.91
CA GLN A 409 -22.45 -6.17 -9.94
C GLN A 409 -21.97 -7.60 -9.78
N ASN A 410 -20.74 -7.84 -10.23
CA ASN A 410 -20.06 -9.11 -9.99
C ASN A 410 -19.38 -9.11 -8.60
N GLY A 411 -19.32 -10.28 -7.96
CA GLY A 411 -18.47 -10.46 -6.78
C GLY A 411 -17.00 -10.70 -7.14
N ASP A 412 -16.14 -10.78 -6.13
CA ASP A 412 -14.71 -11.06 -6.27
C ASP A 412 -14.38 -12.56 -6.12
N SER A 413 -13.09 -12.90 -6.08
CA SER A 413 -12.63 -14.28 -5.96
C SER A 413 -13.08 -14.97 -4.67
N ASN A 414 -13.35 -14.20 -3.61
CA ASN A 414 -13.83 -14.69 -2.32
C ASN A 414 -15.36 -14.86 -2.32
N TYR A 415 -16.06 -14.03 -3.09
CA TYR A 415 -17.51 -14.03 -3.25
C TYR A 415 -17.90 -14.32 -4.71
N GLN A 416 -17.76 -15.58 -5.12
CA GLN A 416 -18.18 -16.06 -6.44
C GLN A 416 -19.71 -16.06 -6.57
N SER A 417 -20.33 -14.89 -6.65
CA SER A 417 -21.78 -14.67 -6.61
C SER A 417 -22.15 -13.40 -7.40
N ARG A 418 -23.44 -13.24 -7.74
CA ARG A 418 -23.97 -12.02 -8.36
C ARG A 418 -24.68 -11.18 -7.31
N PHE A 419 -24.60 -9.87 -7.44
CA PHE A 419 -25.17 -8.95 -6.46
C PHE A 419 -26.16 -8.01 -7.15
N ILE A 420 -27.36 -7.89 -6.57
CA ILE A 420 -28.31 -6.84 -6.90
C ILE A 420 -28.56 -6.04 -5.62
N GLN A 421 -28.30 -4.74 -5.62
CA GLN A 421 -28.29 -3.92 -4.42
C GLN A 421 -28.98 -2.57 -4.65
N ALA A 422 -29.72 -2.07 -3.67
CA ALA A 422 -30.09 -0.67 -3.54
C ALA A 422 -29.09 0.05 -2.63
N ILE A 423 -28.64 1.24 -3.01
CA ILE A 423 -27.69 2.06 -2.26
C ILE A 423 -28.33 3.41 -1.95
N LYS A 424 -28.31 3.80 -0.67
CA LYS A 424 -28.75 5.12 -0.17
C LYS A 424 -27.57 5.83 0.45
N ASN A 425 -27.24 7.03 -0.04
CA ASN A 425 -26.18 7.86 0.54
C ASN A 425 -26.80 8.91 1.46
N THR A 426 -26.54 8.83 2.75
CA THR A 426 -27.10 9.73 3.78
C THR A 426 -26.21 10.96 3.92
N LYS A 427 -26.39 11.95 3.04
CA LYS A 427 -25.87 13.32 3.24
C LYS A 427 -26.85 14.38 2.76
N SER A 428 -27.85 14.67 3.59
CA SER A 428 -28.65 15.90 3.52
C SER A 428 -28.91 16.43 4.94
N GLU A 429 -28.24 17.54 5.29
CA GLU A 429 -28.66 18.38 6.42
C GLU A 429 -29.88 19.20 6.00
N GLN A 430 -31.06 18.58 5.89
CA GLN A 430 -32.37 19.20 6.12
C GLN A 430 -33.39 18.08 6.38
N PRO A 431 -34.17 18.12 7.47
CA PRO A 431 -35.30 17.22 7.65
C PRO A 431 -36.49 17.82 6.89
N GLU A 432 -36.89 17.22 5.77
CA GLU A 432 -38.18 17.54 5.16
C GLU A 432 -39.01 16.28 4.89
N LYS A 433 -40.20 16.32 5.52
CA LYS A 433 -41.40 15.47 5.42
C LYS A 433 -41.20 13.96 5.54
N GLU A 434 -41.46 13.51 6.77
CA GLU A 434 -42.00 12.18 7.11
C GLU A 434 -43.15 11.81 6.17
N ASP A 435 -42.89 10.98 5.16
CA ASP A 435 -43.95 10.19 4.53
C ASP A 435 -43.50 8.79 4.09
N SER A 436 -42.31 8.33 4.49
CA SER A 436 -41.92 6.91 4.37
C SER A 436 -41.42 6.38 5.71
N ASN A 437 -42.20 5.49 6.33
CA ASN A 437 -41.84 4.80 7.58
C ASN A 437 -40.58 3.90 7.49
N TYR A 438 -39.94 3.76 6.32
CA TYR A 438 -38.83 2.85 6.04
C TYR A 438 -37.70 3.55 5.24
N ASP A 439 -36.45 3.15 5.47
CA ASP A 439 -35.28 3.62 4.72
C ASP A 439 -35.18 3.00 3.33
N PHE A 440 -35.56 1.73 3.22
CA PHE A 440 -35.66 0.98 1.98
C PHE A 440 -37.00 0.28 1.88
N SER A 441 -37.54 0.22 0.67
CA SER A 441 -38.74 -0.55 0.33
C SER A 441 -38.53 -1.12 -1.07
N GLN A 442 -38.20 -2.40 -1.15
CA GLN A 442 -37.86 -3.08 -2.39
C GLN A 442 -38.89 -4.16 -2.70
N GLU A 443 -39.28 -4.23 -3.97
CA GLU A 443 -40.14 -5.27 -4.52
C GLU A 443 -39.26 -6.22 -5.33
N ILE A 444 -39.24 -7.50 -4.92
CA ILE A 444 -38.49 -8.54 -5.61
C ILE A 444 -39.51 -9.43 -6.31
N THR A 445 -39.39 -9.53 -7.63
CA THR A 445 -40.30 -10.30 -8.49
C THR A 445 -39.52 -11.37 -9.25
N LEU A 446 -40.03 -12.59 -9.23
CA LEU A 446 -39.49 -13.73 -9.95
C LEU A 446 -40.29 -13.94 -11.25
N ILE A 447 -39.59 -13.95 -12.38
CA ILE A 447 -40.21 -13.94 -13.72
C ILE A 447 -39.78 -15.20 -14.48
N GLU A 448 -40.76 -16.00 -14.90
CA GLU A 448 -40.52 -17.24 -15.65
C GLU A 448 -40.34 -17.02 -17.17
N ASP A 449 -41.02 -16.01 -17.74
CA ASP A 449 -41.05 -15.73 -19.18
C ASP A 449 -40.34 -14.41 -19.54
N SER A 450 -39.29 -14.52 -20.38
CA SER A 450 -38.48 -13.39 -20.83
C SER A 450 -39.24 -12.35 -21.67
N GLU A 451 -40.33 -12.71 -22.36
CA GLU A 451 -41.13 -11.73 -23.12
C GLU A 451 -41.84 -10.72 -22.23
N GLN A 452 -42.15 -11.10 -20.98
CA GLN A 452 -42.80 -10.21 -20.01
C GLN A 452 -41.86 -9.11 -19.52
N ILE A 453 -40.56 -9.41 -19.47
CA ILE A 453 -39.51 -8.44 -19.09
C ILE A 453 -39.44 -7.32 -20.13
N VAL A 454 -39.36 -7.67 -21.42
CA VAL A 454 -39.23 -6.69 -22.52
C VAL A 454 -40.44 -5.76 -22.58
N LYS A 455 -41.67 -6.31 -22.53
CA LYS A 455 -42.90 -5.51 -22.54
C LYS A 455 -43.03 -4.59 -21.32
N HIS A 456 -42.54 -5.01 -20.16
CA HIS A 456 -42.52 -4.18 -18.95
C HIS A 456 -41.56 -2.99 -19.07
N LEU A 457 -40.36 -3.24 -19.60
CA LEU A 457 -39.32 -2.22 -19.80
C LEU A 457 -39.73 -1.19 -20.86
N GLU A 458 -40.30 -1.63 -21.98
CA GLU A 458 -40.76 -0.74 -23.06
C GLU A 458 -41.85 0.24 -22.59
N LYS A 459 -42.87 -0.26 -21.88
CA LYS A 459 -43.97 0.57 -21.35
C LYS A 459 -43.47 1.62 -20.34
N LYS A 460 -42.54 1.23 -19.46
CA LYS A 460 -41.93 2.12 -18.45
C LYS A 460 -41.05 3.20 -19.09
N MET A 461 -40.33 2.86 -20.16
CA MET A 461 -39.49 3.81 -20.89
C MET A 461 -40.33 4.92 -21.52
N ASP A 462 -41.48 4.59 -22.10
CA ASP A 462 -42.42 5.56 -22.66
C ASP A 462 -43.00 6.50 -21.58
N GLU A 463 -43.35 5.98 -20.40
CA GLU A 463 -43.83 6.78 -19.26
C GLU A 463 -42.75 7.77 -18.76
N ILE A 464 -41.48 7.36 -18.72
CA ILE A 464 -40.37 8.20 -18.27
C ILE A 464 -40.04 9.32 -19.28
N ILE A 465 -40.04 9.01 -20.58
CA ILE A 465 -39.86 10.00 -21.64
C ILE A 465 -40.96 11.08 -21.57
N MET A 466 -42.20 10.68 -21.27
CA MET A 466 -43.32 11.60 -21.15
C MET A 466 -43.09 12.67 -20.06
N GLN A 467 -42.43 12.30 -18.94
CA GLN A 467 -42.23 13.17 -17.78
C GLN A 467 -40.89 13.92 -17.75
N ARG A 468 -39.79 13.31 -18.21
CA ARG A 468 -38.42 13.88 -18.07
C ARG A 468 -37.59 13.85 -19.37
N GLY A 469 -38.24 13.67 -20.52
CA GLY A 469 -37.58 13.64 -21.82
C GLY A 469 -38.24 14.53 -22.88
N ILE A 470 -37.47 14.83 -23.93
CA ILE A 470 -37.91 15.49 -25.15
C ILE A 470 -37.50 14.66 -26.37
N GLU A 471 -38.31 14.67 -27.42
CA GLU A 471 -38.07 13.92 -28.65
C GLU A 471 -38.49 14.70 -29.89
N GLN A 472 -37.74 14.50 -30.98
CA GLN A 472 -38.08 15.03 -32.30
C GLN A 472 -37.50 14.08 -33.36
N GLY A 473 -38.37 13.40 -34.10
CA GLY A 473 -37.96 12.39 -35.09
C GLY A 473 -37.23 11.22 -34.44
N ASN A 474 -35.98 10.97 -34.86
CA ASN A 474 -35.17 9.85 -34.36
C ASN A 474 -34.34 10.21 -33.10
N LEU A 475 -34.28 11.49 -32.74
CA LEU A 475 -33.44 12.00 -31.66
C LEU A 475 -34.27 12.19 -30.38
N ARG A 476 -33.78 11.63 -29.27
CA ARG A 476 -34.39 11.78 -27.94
C ARG A 476 -33.37 12.18 -26.90
N LEU A 477 -33.76 13.09 -26.00
CA LEU A 477 -33.01 13.43 -24.79
C LEU A 477 -33.81 13.00 -23.59
N LEU A 478 -33.12 12.45 -22.61
CA LEU A 478 -33.72 12.01 -21.36
C LEU A 478 -32.87 12.46 -20.18
N VAL A 479 -33.51 13.05 -19.17
CA VAL A 479 -32.87 13.28 -17.87
C VAL A 479 -33.20 12.11 -16.95
N ASP A 480 -32.18 11.30 -16.67
CA ASP A 480 -32.23 10.13 -15.79
C ASP A 480 -31.39 10.42 -14.54
N GLY A 481 -32.05 10.63 -13.40
CA GLY A 481 -31.40 11.15 -12.20
C GLY A 481 -30.76 12.51 -12.45
N GLN A 482 -29.42 12.56 -12.37
CA GLN A 482 -28.57 13.74 -12.61
C GLN A 482 -27.68 13.55 -13.86
N LYS A 483 -28.18 12.79 -14.82
CA LYS A 483 -27.49 12.46 -16.07
C LYS A 483 -28.37 12.87 -17.24
N LEU A 484 -27.77 13.53 -18.23
CA LEU A 484 -28.43 13.81 -19.50
C LEU A 484 -28.00 12.77 -20.53
N ARG A 485 -28.95 11.93 -20.95
CA ARG A 485 -28.75 10.86 -21.92
C ARG A 485 -29.28 11.26 -23.30
N ILE A 486 -28.57 10.87 -24.35
CA ILE A 486 -28.92 11.15 -25.76
C ILE A 486 -29.11 9.83 -26.51
N PHE A 487 -30.22 9.69 -27.23
CA PHE A 487 -30.57 8.50 -28.00
C PHE A 487 -30.85 8.82 -29.46
N TRP A 488 -30.49 7.88 -30.34
CA TRP A 488 -30.84 7.89 -31.77
C TRP A 488 -31.48 6.57 -32.18
N LYS A 489 -32.70 6.59 -32.74
CA LYS A 489 -33.45 5.37 -33.16
C LYS A 489 -33.43 4.28 -32.05
N ASN A 490 -33.68 4.68 -30.81
CA ASN A 490 -33.64 3.86 -29.59
C ASN A 490 -32.24 3.36 -29.13
N LYS A 491 -31.14 3.73 -29.81
CA LYS A 491 -29.78 3.43 -29.33
C LYS A 491 -29.22 4.62 -28.54
N GLU A 492 -28.75 4.39 -27.31
CA GLU A 492 -28.05 5.42 -26.53
C GLU A 492 -26.69 5.74 -27.18
N LEU A 493 -26.38 7.03 -27.31
CA LEU A 493 -25.12 7.54 -27.84
C LEU A 493 -24.13 7.87 -26.71
N THR A 494 -24.65 8.34 -25.58
CA THR A 494 -23.91 8.73 -24.38
C THR A 494 -23.67 7.56 -23.43
N THR A 495 -22.77 7.72 -22.47
CA THR A 495 -22.59 6.80 -21.34
C THR A 495 -22.20 7.56 -20.07
N ASN A 496 -22.25 6.87 -18.93
CA ASN A 496 -21.89 7.42 -17.62
C ASN A 496 -22.68 8.71 -17.27
N ILE A 497 -22.03 9.86 -17.05
CA ILE A 497 -22.69 11.14 -16.75
C ILE A 497 -23.29 11.84 -17.98
N GLY A 498 -23.00 11.33 -19.19
CA GLY A 498 -23.47 11.91 -20.44
C GLY A 498 -22.96 13.34 -20.66
N MET A 499 -23.88 14.27 -20.96
CA MET A 499 -23.54 15.70 -21.04
C MET A 499 -23.33 16.26 -19.63
N HIS A 500 -22.20 16.94 -19.41
CA HIS A 500 -21.80 17.43 -18.10
C HIS A 500 -21.07 18.78 -18.15
N THR A 501 -21.09 19.50 -17.04
CA THR A 501 -20.21 20.65 -16.76
C THR A 501 -19.32 20.37 -15.55
N ALA A 502 -18.18 21.04 -15.49
CA ALA A 502 -17.30 21.01 -14.33
C ALA A 502 -16.66 22.39 -14.06
N ILE A 503 -16.47 22.72 -12.79
CA ILE A 503 -15.91 23.98 -12.30
C ILE A 503 -14.79 23.66 -11.32
N SER A 504 -13.59 24.23 -11.51
CA SER A 504 -12.52 24.21 -10.52
C SER A 504 -12.47 25.54 -9.77
N SER A 505 -12.49 25.46 -8.44
CA SER A 505 -12.36 26.61 -7.55
C SER A 505 -11.59 26.20 -6.30
N ASN A 506 -10.57 26.96 -5.92
CA ASN A 506 -9.68 26.68 -4.78
C ASN A 506 -9.11 25.24 -4.83
N HIS A 507 -8.70 24.81 -6.03
CA HIS A 507 -8.21 23.46 -6.31
C HIS A 507 -9.21 22.32 -6.02
N GLN A 508 -10.50 22.62 -5.92
CA GLN A 508 -11.58 21.63 -5.81
C GLN A 508 -12.46 21.65 -7.06
N TRP A 509 -12.83 20.45 -7.52
CA TRP A 509 -13.70 20.29 -8.68
C TRP A 509 -15.16 20.03 -8.28
N TYR A 510 -16.07 20.73 -8.96
CA TYR A 510 -17.51 20.61 -8.81
C TYR A 510 -18.11 20.21 -10.17
N TYR A 511 -18.77 19.05 -10.25
CA TYR A 511 -19.32 18.51 -11.49
C TYR A 511 -20.85 18.52 -11.46
N SER A 512 -21.48 18.73 -12.62
CA SER A 512 -22.95 18.69 -12.73
C SER A 512 -23.55 17.32 -12.44
N GLY A 513 -22.81 16.24 -12.72
CA GLY A 513 -23.24 14.86 -12.47
C GLY A 513 -22.94 14.33 -11.06
N TYR A 514 -22.54 15.19 -10.12
CA TYR A 514 -22.35 14.82 -8.72
C TYR A 514 -23.68 14.64 -8.03
N LEU A 515 -23.90 13.47 -7.39
CA LEU A 515 -25.10 13.04 -6.64
C LEU A 515 -25.77 14.08 -5.72
N LYS A 516 -25.09 15.19 -5.42
CA LYS A 516 -25.50 16.25 -4.51
C LYS A 516 -25.98 17.53 -5.22
N VAL A 517 -26.00 17.57 -6.56
CA VAL A 517 -26.52 18.69 -7.35
C VAL A 517 -27.99 18.39 -7.67
N ASP A 518 -28.90 19.28 -7.29
CA ASP A 518 -30.34 19.11 -7.59
C ASP A 518 -30.63 19.50 -9.04
N TRP A 519 -31.22 18.57 -9.82
CA TRP A 519 -31.60 18.75 -11.22
C TRP A 519 -33.12 18.88 -11.35
N GLN A 520 -33.58 20.11 -11.58
CA GLN A 520 -35.00 20.41 -11.79
C GLN A 520 -35.28 20.52 -13.29
N VAL A 521 -36.03 19.55 -13.80
CA VAL A 521 -36.38 19.47 -15.23
C VAL A 521 -37.72 20.17 -15.45
N ASN A 522 -37.71 21.19 -16.31
CA ASN A 522 -38.90 21.91 -16.73
C ASN A 522 -39.11 21.71 -18.24
N LYS A 523 -40.03 20.81 -18.60
CA LYS A 523 -40.39 20.53 -19.99
C LYS A 523 -41.29 21.64 -20.53
N ILE A 524 -40.79 22.37 -21.53
CA ILE A 524 -41.50 23.50 -22.15
C ILE A 524 -42.39 22.98 -23.29
N SER A 525 -41.87 22.06 -24.10
CA SER A 525 -42.57 21.38 -25.19
C SER A 525 -41.99 19.98 -25.41
N ASN A 526 -42.49 19.24 -26.41
CA ASN A 526 -41.93 17.92 -26.74
C ASN A 526 -40.52 17.98 -27.31
N ASP A 527 -40.02 19.14 -27.75
CA ASP A 527 -38.70 19.35 -28.36
C ASP A 527 -37.83 20.36 -27.60
N HIS A 528 -38.28 20.86 -26.44
CA HIS A 528 -37.59 21.90 -25.67
C HIS A 528 -37.81 21.72 -24.17
N PHE A 529 -36.72 21.73 -23.40
CA PHE A 529 -36.76 21.75 -21.95
C PHE A 529 -35.60 22.53 -21.34
N LYS A 530 -35.83 23.03 -20.13
CA LYS A 530 -34.81 23.67 -19.29
C LYS A 530 -34.51 22.81 -18.09
N ILE A 531 -33.23 22.70 -17.74
CA ILE A 531 -32.77 22.00 -16.54
C ILE A 531 -32.10 23.01 -15.63
N THR A 532 -32.60 23.16 -14.42
CA THR A 532 -31.97 24.01 -13.40
C THR A 532 -31.15 23.15 -12.47
N LEU A 533 -29.86 23.46 -12.33
CA LEU A 533 -28.91 22.77 -11.47
C LEU A 533 -28.54 23.68 -10.31
N ASN A 534 -28.76 23.24 -9.07
CA ASN A 534 -28.34 24.01 -7.88
C ASN A 534 -27.12 23.34 -7.23
N PHE A 535 -26.00 24.07 -7.14
CA PHE A 535 -24.75 23.55 -6.58
C PHE A 535 -24.59 23.82 -5.07
N GLU A 536 -25.53 24.54 -4.46
CA GLU A 536 -25.51 24.78 -3.01
C GLU A 536 -25.82 23.50 -2.20
N PRO A 537 -25.20 23.33 -1.02
CA PRO A 537 -24.30 24.26 -0.33
C PRO A 537 -22.82 24.22 -0.77
N PHE A 538 -22.44 23.35 -1.71
CA PHE A 538 -21.03 23.05 -2.02
C PHE A 538 -20.33 24.14 -2.80
N PHE A 539 -21.05 24.75 -3.74
CA PHE A 539 -20.56 25.87 -4.52
C PHE A 539 -21.70 26.88 -4.65
N PRO A 540 -21.47 28.18 -4.38
CA PRO A 540 -22.54 29.20 -4.32
C PRO A 540 -22.98 29.63 -5.72
N ALA A 541 -23.50 28.68 -6.51
CA ALA A 541 -23.94 28.88 -7.87
C ALA A 541 -25.15 28.00 -8.23
N SER A 542 -25.85 28.42 -9.26
CA SER A 542 -26.79 27.58 -10.00
C SER A 542 -26.51 27.69 -11.49
N GLN A 543 -26.89 26.67 -12.26
CA GLN A 543 -26.87 26.69 -13.72
C GLN A 543 -28.26 26.47 -14.28
N ILE A 544 -28.53 27.06 -15.45
CA ILE A 544 -29.73 26.80 -16.23
C ILE A 544 -29.28 26.30 -17.59
N TRP A 545 -29.60 25.05 -17.88
CA TRP A 545 -29.32 24.41 -19.16
C TRP A 545 -30.57 24.52 -20.02
N ASP A 546 -30.49 25.28 -21.10
CA ASP A 546 -31.54 25.47 -22.08
C ASP A 546 -31.26 24.58 -23.29
N LEU A 547 -32.06 23.52 -23.47
CA LEU A 547 -31.79 22.45 -24.44
C LEU A 547 -32.97 22.31 -25.43
N LYS A 548 -32.69 22.51 -26.72
CA LYS A 548 -33.71 22.47 -27.78
C LYS A 548 -33.31 21.55 -28.92
N LEU A 549 -34.20 20.63 -29.27
CA LEU A 549 -34.07 19.80 -30.46
C LEU A 549 -34.35 20.61 -31.73
N ALA A 550 -33.52 20.41 -32.75
CA ALA A 550 -33.64 21.09 -34.02
C ALA A 550 -33.50 20.10 -35.19
N GLY A 551 -34.48 20.12 -36.10
CA GLY A 551 -34.47 19.35 -37.34
C GLY A 551 -34.43 17.83 -37.16
N GLY A 552 -34.75 17.32 -35.96
CA GLY A 552 -34.67 15.89 -35.62
C GLY A 552 -33.26 15.29 -35.71
N LYS A 553 -32.21 16.12 -35.80
CA LYS A 553 -30.79 15.72 -35.94
C LYS A 553 -29.81 16.55 -35.13
N ALA A 554 -30.27 17.60 -34.45
CA ALA A 554 -29.38 18.47 -33.67
C ALA A 554 -29.97 18.85 -32.32
N ILE A 555 -29.08 19.20 -31.39
CA ILE A 555 -29.36 19.71 -30.05
C ILE A 555 -28.67 21.06 -29.93
N ASN A 556 -29.44 22.13 -29.88
CA ASN A 556 -28.91 23.43 -29.50
C ASN A 556 -28.94 23.54 -27.99
N TRP A 557 -27.82 23.94 -27.38
CA TRP A 557 -27.69 24.02 -25.94
C TRP A 557 -27.06 25.34 -25.50
N ASN A 558 -27.60 25.91 -24.43
CA ASN A 558 -27.05 27.10 -23.78
C ASN A 558 -27.05 26.88 -22.27
N ILE A 559 -25.89 27.05 -21.63
CA ILE A 559 -25.73 26.91 -20.19
C ILE A 559 -25.44 28.28 -19.61
N MET A 560 -26.41 28.81 -18.86
CA MET A 560 -26.25 30.03 -18.07
C MET A 560 -25.80 29.66 -16.66
N MET A 561 -24.94 30.48 -16.06
CA MET A 561 -24.50 30.32 -14.68
C MET A 561 -24.83 31.57 -13.87
N GLN A 562 -25.47 31.35 -12.72
CA GLN A 562 -25.77 32.38 -11.73
C GLN A 562 -24.90 32.16 -10.51
N LEU A 563 -23.96 33.07 -10.25
CA LEU A 563 -23.21 33.10 -9.00
C LEU A 563 -24.00 33.85 -7.93
N LYS A 564 -24.10 33.24 -6.75
CA LYS A 564 -24.77 33.81 -5.57
C LYS A 564 -23.81 34.60 -4.68
N LYS A 565 -22.51 34.28 -4.74
CA LYS A 565 -21.42 34.97 -4.02
C LYS A 565 -20.19 35.10 -4.90
N THR A 566 -19.30 36.00 -4.54
CA THR A 566 -18.01 36.17 -5.21
C THR A 566 -17.12 34.95 -4.94
N VAL A 567 -16.58 34.35 -5.99
CA VAL A 567 -15.75 33.13 -5.94
C VAL A 567 -14.57 33.24 -6.91
N SER A 568 -13.49 32.51 -6.64
CA SER A 568 -12.44 32.28 -7.64
C SER A 568 -12.84 31.11 -8.53
N ILE A 569 -12.70 31.22 -9.84
CA ILE A 569 -12.87 30.10 -10.78
C ILE A 569 -11.54 29.97 -11.52
N GLU A 570 -10.86 28.85 -11.34
CA GLU A 570 -9.56 28.55 -11.96
C GLU A 570 -9.77 27.94 -13.36
N GLU A 571 -10.80 27.10 -13.48
CA GLU A 571 -11.06 26.33 -14.69
C GLU A 571 -12.56 26.03 -14.82
N ARG A 572 -13.06 26.03 -16.05
CA ARG A 572 -14.42 25.61 -16.37
C ARG A 572 -14.45 24.69 -17.58
N LYS A 573 -15.31 23.67 -17.53
CA LYS A 573 -15.44 22.63 -18.55
C LYS A 573 -16.90 22.32 -18.87
N THR A 574 -17.14 21.90 -20.10
CA THR A 574 -18.37 21.23 -20.55
C THR A 574 -18.01 20.12 -21.52
N GLY A 575 -18.84 19.08 -21.63
CA GLY A 575 -18.59 18.03 -22.59
C GLY A 575 -19.60 16.90 -22.60
N LEU A 576 -19.36 15.94 -23.50
CA LEU A 576 -20.12 14.72 -23.69
C LEU A 576 -19.23 13.51 -23.43
N ILE A 577 -19.74 12.53 -22.69
CA ILE A 577 -19.14 11.19 -22.63
C ILE A 577 -19.97 10.25 -23.50
N LEU A 578 -19.35 9.76 -24.56
CA LEU A 578 -19.91 8.87 -25.56
C LEU A 578 -19.48 7.42 -25.32
N ARG A 579 -20.27 6.50 -25.86
CA ARG A 579 -20.07 5.06 -25.74
C ARG A 579 -18.67 4.60 -26.24
N PRO A 580 -18.07 3.53 -25.67
CA PRO A 580 -16.73 3.04 -26.09
C PRO A 580 -16.70 2.43 -27.50
N GLU A 581 -17.87 2.17 -28.10
CA GLU A 581 -18.09 1.72 -29.47
C GLU A 581 -17.77 2.81 -30.52
N TYR A 582 -17.56 4.06 -30.09
CA TYR A 582 -16.95 5.10 -30.91
C TYR A 582 -15.43 4.88 -30.99
N LYS A 583 -14.93 4.52 -32.17
CA LYS A 583 -13.53 4.09 -32.39
C LYS A 583 -12.70 5.10 -33.17
N ARG A 584 -13.34 5.98 -33.94
CA ARG A 584 -12.66 7.05 -34.67
C ARG A 584 -13.09 8.41 -34.17
N TRP A 585 -12.22 9.40 -34.32
CA TRP A 585 -12.46 10.80 -33.97
C TRP A 585 -12.08 11.72 -35.12
N PHE A 586 -12.63 12.93 -35.14
CA PHE A 586 -12.29 13.97 -36.11
C PHE A 586 -12.37 15.38 -35.49
N ASN A 587 -11.67 16.34 -36.08
CA ASN A 587 -11.82 17.77 -35.84
C ASN A 587 -11.77 18.53 -37.18
N SER A 588 -11.79 19.86 -37.15
CA SER A 588 -11.72 20.72 -38.35
C SER A 588 -10.45 20.58 -39.22
N PHE A 589 -9.43 19.84 -38.77
CA PHE A 589 -8.11 19.73 -39.40
C PHE A 589 -7.68 18.28 -39.69
N GLU A 590 -8.10 17.31 -38.87
CA GLU A 590 -7.60 15.94 -38.90
C GLU A 590 -8.61 14.92 -38.31
N GLN A 591 -8.34 13.64 -38.54
CA GLN A 591 -9.09 12.51 -38.00
C GLN A 591 -8.16 11.36 -37.61
N GLY A 592 -8.58 10.49 -36.70
CA GLY A 592 -7.78 9.37 -36.23
C GLY A 592 -8.56 8.28 -35.50
N LEU A 593 -7.84 7.32 -34.94
CA LEU A 593 -8.38 6.21 -34.14
C LEU A 593 -8.15 6.47 -32.64
N PHE A 594 -9.09 6.00 -31.82
CA PHE A 594 -8.87 5.91 -30.39
C PHE A 594 -8.02 4.69 -30.04
N PRO A 595 -7.19 4.76 -28.98
CA PRO A 595 -6.57 3.58 -28.40
C PRO A 595 -7.60 2.53 -27.94
N GLU A 596 -7.24 1.24 -28.02
CA GLU A 596 -8.10 0.14 -27.58
C GLU A 596 -8.23 0.07 -26.05
N ALA A 597 -7.18 0.42 -25.31
CA ALA A 597 -7.16 0.29 -23.85
C ALA A 597 -7.72 1.54 -23.14
N PHE A 598 -8.61 1.33 -22.16
CA PHE A 598 -9.13 2.35 -21.24
C PHE A 598 -8.33 2.30 -19.94
N THR A 599 -7.16 2.95 -19.91
CA THR A 599 -6.24 2.88 -18.77
C THR A 599 -6.41 4.07 -17.83
N ILE A 600 -6.11 5.27 -18.32
CA ILE A 600 -6.29 6.55 -17.65
C ILE A 600 -6.89 7.55 -18.64
N TRP A 601 -7.43 8.65 -18.13
CA TRP A 601 -7.84 9.77 -18.98
C TRP A 601 -6.65 10.27 -19.81
N HIS A 602 -6.75 10.08 -21.13
CA HIS A 602 -5.70 10.37 -22.09
C HIS A 602 -6.22 11.29 -23.18
N ASP A 603 -5.59 12.46 -23.33
CA ASP A 603 -5.87 13.41 -24.41
C ASP A 603 -5.39 12.80 -25.73
N VAL A 604 -6.34 12.48 -26.61
CA VAL A 604 -6.04 12.08 -27.98
C VAL A 604 -5.76 13.32 -28.82
N ILE A 605 -6.51 14.40 -28.59
CA ILE A 605 -6.28 15.74 -29.17
C ILE A 605 -6.49 16.82 -28.12
N ARG A 606 -5.66 17.86 -28.22
CA ARG A 606 -5.77 19.11 -27.45
C ARG A 606 -5.47 20.31 -28.35
N ASN A 607 -6.50 21.03 -28.77
CA ASN A 607 -6.36 22.14 -29.72
C ASN A 607 -7.10 23.41 -29.26
N ARG A 608 -6.54 24.60 -29.55
CA ARG A 608 -7.18 25.91 -29.32
C ARG A 608 -7.94 26.45 -30.54
N ASP A 609 -7.70 25.89 -31.73
CA ASP A 609 -8.14 26.48 -33.00
C ASP A 609 -9.31 25.71 -33.67
N GLY A 610 -9.98 24.80 -32.94
CA GLY A 610 -11.02 23.94 -33.50
C GLY A 610 -12.40 24.18 -32.89
N ASP A 611 -13.25 24.90 -33.63
CA ASP A 611 -14.66 25.15 -33.25
C ASP A 611 -15.53 23.87 -33.34
N VAL A 612 -15.08 22.83 -34.07
CA VAL A 612 -15.86 21.62 -34.38
C VAL A 612 -15.03 20.35 -34.22
N PHE A 613 -15.51 19.40 -33.42
CA PHE A 613 -14.89 18.08 -33.25
C PHE A 613 -15.91 16.99 -32.90
N GLY A 614 -15.64 15.74 -33.27
CA GLY A 614 -16.62 14.66 -33.20
C GLY A 614 -16.03 13.26 -33.25
N VAL A 615 -16.91 12.26 -33.27
CA VAL A 615 -16.55 10.82 -33.26
C VAL A 615 -17.43 9.98 -34.18
N PHE A 616 -16.85 8.88 -34.67
CA PHE A 616 -17.55 7.85 -35.46
C PHE A 616 -17.64 6.51 -34.72
N PRO A 617 -18.79 5.83 -34.81
CA PRO A 617 -18.98 4.48 -34.29
C PRO A 617 -18.63 3.40 -35.30
N GLU A 618 -18.42 2.17 -34.80
CA GLU A 618 -18.24 0.96 -35.63
C GLU A 618 -19.45 -0.01 -35.58
N ASP A 619 -20.52 0.33 -34.85
CA ASP A 619 -21.62 -0.60 -34.56
C ASP A 619 -23.01 -0.12 -35.06
N GLY A 620 -23.00 0.70 -36.11
CA GLY A 620 -24.19 1.20 -36.79
C GLY A 620 -24.96 2.28 -36.02
N ARG A 621 -24.34 2.93 -35.02
CA ARG A 621 -24.78 4.24 -34.49
C ARG A 621 -24.43 5.36 -35.49
N PRO A 622 -25.02 6.57 -35.37
CA PRO A 622 -24.58 7.73 -36.16
C PRO A 622 -23.30 8.35 -35.56
N ALA A 623 -22.59 9.15 -36.35
CA ALA A 623 -21.51 9.99 -35.83
C ALA A 623 -22.09 11.16 -35.01
N VAL A 624 -21.30 11.63 -34.03
CA VAL A 624 -21.67 12.74 -33.13
C VAL A 624 -20.65 13.85 -33.28
N MET A 625 -21.13 15.04 -33.62
CA MET A 625 -20.34 16.26 -33.73
C MET A 625 -20.68 17.21 -32.59
N PHE A 626 -19.67 17.79 -31.95
CA PHE A 626 -19.78 18.69 -30.82
C PHE A 626 -19.14 20.04 -31.16
N THR A 627 -19.93 21.11 -31.04
CA THR A 627 -19.53 22.49 -31.35
C THR A 627 -19.79 23.36 -30.13
N VAL A 628 -18.84 24.23 -29.79
CA VAL A 628 -18.94 25.16 -28.67
C VAL A 628 -18.59 26.57 -29.16
N ASP A 629 -19.41 27.56 -28.82
CA ASP A 629 -19.22 28.96 -29.21
C ASP A 629 -18.09 29.60 -28.37
N GLY A 630 -17.27 30.45 -28.99
CA GLY A 630 -16.27 31.30 -28.30
C GLY A 630 -14.90 30.66 -28.09
N ASN A 631 -13.98 31.36 -27.41
CA ASN A 631 -12.60 30.88 -27.23
C ASN A 631 -12.51 29.83 -26.12
N HIS A 632 -12.13 28.60 -26.48
CA HIS A 632 -11.95 27.48 -25.56
C HIS A 632 -10.86 26.53 -26.07
N LEU A 633 -10.44 25.61 -25.20
CA LEU A 633 -9.59 24.48 -25.52
C LEU A 633 -10.49 23.27 -25.80
N SER A 634 -10.41 22.74 -27.02
CA SER A 634 -11.13 21.55 -27.47
C SER A 634 -10.31 20.30 -27.17
N LEU A 635 -10.94 19.33 -26.51
CA LEU A 635 -10.34 18.09 -26.05
C LEU A 635 -11.13 16.89 -26.57
N ILE A 636 -10.41 15.94 -27.17
CA ILE A 636 -10.92 14.59 -27.47
C ILE A 636 -10.12 13.63 -26.60
N GLN A 637 -10.79 12.88 -25.74
CA GLN A 637 -10.11 12.04 -24.75
C GLN A 637 -10.64 10.61 -24.74
N ASN A 638 -9.74 9.68 -24.46
CA ASN A 638 -10.11 8.35 -24.02
C ASN A 638 -10.18 8.32 -22.48
N SER A 639 -11.28 7.82 -21.89
CA SER A 639 -11.41 7.77 -20.44
C SER A 639 -10.75 6.52 -19.82
N ASP A 640 -10.73 6.45 -18.49
CA ASP A 640 -10.24 5.29 -17.74
C ASP A 640 -11.21 4.09 -17.78
N LYS A 641 -10.78 2.95 -17.22
CA LYS A 641 -11.59 1.72 -17.15
C LYS A 641 -12.91 1.88 -16.38
N ASN A 642 -12.97 2.81 -15.44
CA ASN A 642 -14.18 3.02 -14.61
C ASN A 642 -15.26 3.78 -15.38
N VAL A 643 -14.85 4.72 -16.23
CA VAL A 643 -15.77 5.52 -17.05
C VAL A 643 -16.07 4.84 -18.38
N ASN A 644 -15.08 4.17 -18.97
CA ASN A 644 -15.18 3.36 -20.19
C ASN A 644 -15.96 4.05 -21.33
N GLY A 645 -15.49 5.22 -21.75
CA GLY A 645 -16.16 6.07 -22.74
C GLY A 645 -15.22 7.02 -23.47
N ARG A 646 -15.70 7.63 -24.56
CA ARG A 646 -14.97 8.62 -25.35
C ARG A 646 -15.49 10.01 -25.00
N ALA A 647 -14.62 10.91 -24.57
CA ALA A 647 -15.03 12.23 -24.14
C ALA A 647 -14.75 13.29 -25.21
N LEU A 648 -15.74 14.12 -25.50
CA LEU A 648 -15.62 15.37 -26.25
C LEU A 648 -15.82 16.51 -25.27
N GLN A 649 -14.80 17.33 -25.02
CA GLN A 649 -14.85 18.40 -24.02
C GLN A 649 -14.35 19.75 -24.55
N ALA A 650 -14.95 20.82 -24.03
CA ALA A 650 -14.44 22.18 -24.14
C ALA A 650 -14.03 22.68 -22.76
N GLN A 651 -12.86 23.31 -22.68
CA GLN A 651 -12.25 23.78 -21.45
C GLN A 651 -11.82 25.26 -21.58
N ILE A 652 -12.05 26.06 -20.54
CA ILE A 652 -11.51 27.41 -20.42
C ILE A 652 -10.66 27.47 -19.16
N LEU A 653 -9.39 27.87 -19.31
CA LEU A 653 -8.43 28.08 -18.24
C LEU A 653 -8.37 29.58 -17.92
N GLU A 654 -8.61 29.95 -16.67
CA GLU A 654 -8.47 31.33 -16.21
C GLU A 654 -7.00 31.57 -15.85
N ILE A 655 -6.29 32.33 -16.68
CA ILE A 655 -4.83 32.55 -16.59
C ILE A 655 -4.46 33.43 -15.38
N ASP A 656 -5.41 34.17 -14.84
CA ASP A 656 -5.24 35.02 -13.67
C ASP A 656 -5.92 34.39 -12.45
N GLU A 657 -5.15 33.68 -11.62
CA GLU A 657 -5.62 33.03 -10.39
C GLU A 657 -6.17 34.04 -9.35
N THR A 658 -5.92 35.34 -9.53
CA THR A 658 -6.46 36.40 -8.66
C THR A 658 -7.82 36.92 -9.11
N LYS A 659 -8.27 36.54 -10.30
CA LYS A 659 -9.52 36.99 -10.90
C LYS A 659 -10.72 36.40 -10.17
N GLN A 660 -11.42 37.25 -9.40
CA GLN A 660 -12.64 36.86 -8.73
C GLN A 660 -13.88 37.12 -9.59
N TYR A 661 -14.71 36.10 -9.72
CA TYR A 661 -16.00 36.17 -10.36
C TYR A 661 -17.03 36.72 -9.38
N GLN A 662 -17.57 37.90 -9.67
CA GLN A 662 -18.60 38.55 -8.86
C GLN A 662 -19.93 37.80 -8.91
N ALA A 663 -20.76 37.97 -7.89
CA ALA A 663 -22.12 37.43 -7.86
C ALA A 663 -22.98 38.06 -8.98
N ARG A 664 -23.13 37.35 -10.10
CA ARG A 664 -23.93 37.75 -11.26
C ARG A 664 -24.29 36.53 -12.12
N GLU A 665 -25.21 36.75 -13.05
CA GLU A 665 -25.47 35.82 -14.15
C GLU A 665 -24.47 36.04 -15.29
N PHE A 666 -24.01 34.96 -15.92
CA PHE A 666 -23.23 35.01 -17.16
C PHE A 666 -23.34 33.71 -17.96
N GLU A 667 -23.02 33.76 -19.25
CA GLU A 667 -22.99 32.58 -20.10
C GLU A 667 -21.80 31.68 -19.73
N PHE A 668 -22.09 30.43 -19.38
CA PHE A 668 -21.08 29.44 -19.01
C PHE A 668 -20.47 28.82 -20.26
N PHE A 669 -21.30 28.16 -21.06
CA PHE A 669 -20.97 27.66 -22.39
C PHE A 669 -22.24 27.60 -23.22
N LYS A 670 -22.10 27.72 -24.54
CA LYS A 670 -23.17 27.56 -25.51
C LYS A 670 -22.65 26.80 -26.72
N GLY A 671 -23.51 26.05 -27.39
CA GLY A 671 -23.08 25.32 -28.58
C GLY A 671 -24.16 24.46 -29.20
N LYS A 672 -23.72 23.49 -30.00
CA LYS A 672 -24.57 22.57 -30.76
C LYS A 672 -24.01 21.16 -30.76
N ILE A 673 -24.90 20.16 -30.71
CA ILE A 673 -24.58 18.74 -30.93
C ILE A 673 -25.30 18.32 -32.20
N GLU A 674 -24.59 17.75 -33.18
CA GLU A 674 -25.19 17.29 -34.44
C GLU A 674 -24.99 15.79 -34.63
N ILE A 675 -26.05 15.13 -35.08
CA ILE A 675 -26.08 13.70 -35.37
C ILE A 675 -25.95 13.51 -36.87
N ILE A 676 -24.89 12.81 -37.29
CA ILE A 676 -24.51 12.66 -38.68
C ILE A 676 -24.68 11.20 -39.11
N GLU A 677 -25.55 10.96 -40.09
CA GLU A 677 -25.87 9.61 -40.57
C GLU A 677 -24.94 9.12 -41.70
N SER A 678 -24.25 10.04 -42.40
CA SER A 678 -23.33 9.72 -43.49
C SER A 678 -22.02 10.50 -43.35
N GLU A 679 -20.88 9.82 -43.49
CA GLU A 679 -19.55 10.49 -43.44
C GLU A 679 -19.43 11.61 -44.49
N LYS A 680 -20.11 11.51 -45.64
CA LYS A 680 -20.13 12.54 -46.70
C LYS A 680 -20.73 13.88 -46.28
N GLU A 681 -21.46 13.93 -45.16
CA GLU A 681 -21.99 15.18 -44.61
C GLU A 681 -20.92 15.96 -43.83
N ILE A 682 -19.81 15.32 -43.44
CA ILE A 682 -18.69 15.93 -42.69
C ILE A 682 -17.75 16.69 -43.60
N ASP A 683 -17.65 16.31 -44.88
CA ASP A 683 -16.85 17.00 -45.90
C ASP A 683 -17.21 18.49 -46.06
N ARG A 684 -18.40 18.92 -45.60
CA ARG A 684 -18.82 20.33 -45.59
C ARG A 684 -18.24 21.15 -44.42
N PHE A 685 -17.70 20.48 -43.41
CA PHE A 685 -17.18 21.07 -42.16
C PHE A 685 -15.65 20.95 -42.05
N VAL A 686 -15.03 20.10 -42.87
CA VAL A 686 -13.58 20.01 -43.03
C VAL A 686 -13.18 20.92 -44.17
N ASP A 687 -12.44 22.00 -43.86
CA ASP A 687 -11.99 22.96 -44.86
C ASP A 687 -10.81 22.38 -45.66
N GLU A 688 -11.08 21.70 -46.78
CA GLU A 688 -10.06 21.20 -47.72
C GLU A 688 -9.18 22.33 -48.32
N SER A 689 -9.57 23.61 -48.17
CA SER A 689 -8.83 24.76 -48.69
C SER A 689 -7.79 25.33 -47.73
N LYS A 690 -7.76 24.86 -46.47
CA LYS A 690 -6.57 25.00 -45.62
C LYS A 690 -5.63 23.85 -45.98
N PRO A 691 -4.54 24.11 -46.72
CA PRO A 691 -3.67 23.04 -47.17
C PRO A 691 -3.16 22.27 -45.95
N LEU A 692 -3.09 20.95 -46.09
CA LEU A 692 -2.08 20.14 -45.40
C LEU A 692 -0.79 20.97 -45.44
N VAL A 693 -0.33 21.43 -44.28
CA VAL A 693 1.08 21.78 -44.14
C VAL A 693 1.78 20.46 -44.42
N LEU A 694 2.32 20.36 -45.64
CA LEU A 694 3.31 19.39 -46.07
C LEU A 694 4.19 19.08 -44.87
N LYS A 695 4.46 17.79 -44.62
CA LYS A 695 5.49 17.32 -43.68
C LYS A 695 6.72 18.24 -43.78
N GLU A 696 6.81 19.25 -42.93
CA GLU A 696 8.05 19.95 -42.68
C GLU A 696 8.92 18.92 -41.96
N GLU A 697 10.14 18.67 -42.46
CA GLU A 697 11.10 17.77 -41.81
C GLU A 697 11.35 18.25 -40.38
N ALA A 698 10.59 17.73 -39.41
CA ALA A 698 10.82 18.02 -38.01
C ALA A 698 12.02 17.20 -37.53
N ILE A 699 13.03 17.89 -36.97
CA ILE A 699 14.21 17.24 -36.39
C ILE A 699 13.89 16.91 -34.93
N TYR A 700 13.94 15.62 -34.59
CA TYR A 700 13.74 15.16 -33.23
C TYR A 700 15.05 15.21 -32.45
N ILE A 701 14.96 15.71 -31.22
CA ILE A 701 16.05 15.77 -30.25
C ILE A 701 15.55 15.01 -29.01
N TYR A 702 16.05 13.79 -28.80
CA TYR A 702 15.60 12.87 -27.75
C TYR A 702 14.15 12.37 -27.90
N GLY A 703 13.63 12.30 -29.14
CA GLY A 703 12.20 12.25 -29.45
C GLY A 703 11.64 10.92 -29.96
N ASP A 704 12.50 9.92 -30.12
CA ASP A 704 12.18 8.60 -30.69
C ASP A 704 12.59 7.50 -29.69
N SER A 705 11.79 6.44 -29.55
CA SER A 705 12.07 5.31 -28.64
C SER A 705 13.34 4.53 -28.99
N GLU A 706 13.70 4.43 -30.27
CA GLU A 706 14.97 3.94 -30.79
C GLU A 706 16.12 4.90 -30.43
N GLU A 707 15.98 6.23 -30.56
CA GLU A 707 17.03 7.19 -30.14
C GLU A 707 17.35 7.08 -28.63
N LEU A 708 16.32 6.85 -27.82
CA LEU A 708 16.47 6.63 -26.38
C LEU A 708 17.24 5.33 -26.13
N SER A 709 17.00 4.29 -26.94
CA SER A 709 17.72 3.02 -26.96
C SER A 709 19.17 3.15 -27.45
N ASP A 710 19.44 4.00 -28.45
CA ASP A 710 20.78 4.25 -29.00
C ASP A 710 21.67 5.06 -28.05
N ARG A 711 21.06 6.00 -27.31
CA ARG A 711 21.72 6.68 -26.19
C ARG A 711 22.08 5.71 -25.06
N ILE A 712 21.24 4.70 -24.80
CA ILE A 712 21.52 3.57 -23.90
C ILE A 712 22.58 2.65 -24.54
N ALA A 713 22.65 2.53 -25.86
CA ALA A 713 23.65 1.71 -26.54
C ALA A 713 25.03 2.38 -26.69
N GLY A 714 25.12 3.70 -26.49
CA GLY A 714 26.36 4.47 -26.66
C GLY A 714 26.71 4.77 -28.12
N VAL A 715 25.73 4.72 -29.02
CA VAL A 715 25.90 5.00 -30.46
C VAL A 715 25.60 6.49 -30.69
N CYS A 716 26.59 7.24 -31.15
CA CYS A 716 26.52 8.70 -31.22
C CYS A 716 26.02 9.18 -32.59
N GLU A 717 24.70 9.32 -32.76
CA GLU A 717 24.07 9.99 -33.92
C GLU A 717 23.85 11.50 -33.72
N PHE A 718 24.25 12.05 -32.56
CA PHE A 718 23.90 13.42 -32.17
C PHE A 718 24.69 14.50 -32.93
N ALA A 719 25.91 14.20 -33.36
CA ALA A 719 26.75 15.12 -34.13
C ALA A 719 26.16 15.42 -35.52
N ASP A 720 25.66 14.39 -36.20
CA ASP A 720 25.06 14.49 -37.54
C ASP A 720 23.78 15.35 -37.51
N LYS A 721 23.00 15.27 -36.42
CA LYS A 721 21.82 16.13 -36.21
C LYS A 721 22.19 17.59 -36.00
N ILE A 722 23.24 17.88 -35.21
CA ILE A 722 23.76 19.24 -35.05
C ILE A 722 24.24 19.79 -36.39
N GLU A 723 24.94 18.98 -37.18
CA GLU A 723 25.42 19.38 -38.50
C GLU A 723 24.26 19.60 -39.48
N LYS A 724 23.24 18.74 -39.46
CA LYS A 724 21.99 18.91 -40.24
C LYS A 724 21.25 20.21 -39.87
N ILE A 725 21.12 20.51 -38.58
CA ILE A 725 20.51 21.77 -38.09
C ILE A 725 21.31 22.99 -38.59
N LYS A 726 22.65 22.96 -38.47
CA LYS A 726 23.53 24.05 -38.95
C LYS A 726 23.44 24.23 -40.47
N ASN A 727 23.41 23.14 -41.23
CA ASN A 727 23.34 23.17 -42.70
C ASN A 727 21.99 23.68 -43.22
N LEU A 728 20.87 23.23 -42.64
CA LEU A 728 19.53 23.70 -43.02
C LEU A 728 19.32 25.18 -42.67
N ARG A 729 19.92 25.64 -41.56
CA ARG A 729 19.92 27.06 -41.18
C ARG A 729 20.70 27.91 -42.19
N GLY A 730 21.86 27.43 -42.66
CA GLY A 730 22.63 28.09 -43.72
C GLY A 730 21.88 28.26 -45.04
N GLN A 731 20.78 27.52 -45.24
CA GLN A 731 19.91 27.56 -46.41
C GLN A 731 18.62 28.39 -46.22
N ASN A 732 18.42 29.06 -45.08
CA ASN A 732 17.21 29.85 -44.77
C ASN A 732 15.87 29.08 -44.91
N LYS A 733 15.87 27.76 -44.67
CA LYS A 733 14.63 26.97 -44.58
C LYS A 733 14.09 27.01 -43.15
N GLY A 734 12.77 27.10 -42.96
CA GLY A 734 12.14 26.93 -41.65
C GLY A 734 12.42 25.53 -41.09
N ILE A 735 12.84 25.44 -39.82
CA ILE A 735 13.21 24.17 -39.19
C ILE A 735 12.31 23.98 -37.97
N LYS A 736 11.47 22.94 -37.98
CA LYS A 736 10.77 22.50 -36.76
C LYS A 736 11.65 21.54 -35.97
N ILE A 737 11.85 21.81 -34.69
CA ILE A 737 12.59 20.98 -33.74
C ILE A 737 11.63 20.44 -32.69
N LYS A 738 11.62 19.12 -32.50
CA LYS A 738 10.83 18.45 -31.48
C LYS A 738 11.75 17.89 -30.40
N ILE A 739 11.64 18.39 -29.18
CA ILE A 739 12.41 17.91 -28.04
C ILE A 739 11.56 16.87 -27.28
N GLY A 740 12.04 15.63 -27.23
CA GLY A 740 11.36 14.57 -26.51
C GLY A 740 11.59 14.65 -25.00
N VAL A 741 10.52 14.52 -24.24
CA VAL A 741 10.49 14.53 -22.78
C VAL A 741 10.35 13.09 -22.28
N SER A 742 11.30 12.63 -21.45
CA SER A 742 11.36 11.26 -20.93
C SER A 742 11.87 11.20 -19.49
N ARG A 743 11.77 10.00 -18.86
CA ARG A 743 12.34 9.75 -17.53
C ARG A 743 13.84 10.03 -17.42
N TYR A 744 14.57 10.08 -18.53
CA TYR A 744 16.02 10.30 -18.55
C TYR A 744 16.46 11.74 -18.79
N ASN A 745 15.53 12.66 -19.04
CA ASN A 745 15.87 14.05 -19.37
C ASN A 745 14.93 15.12 -18.79
N PHE A 746 13.79 14.74 -18.18
CA PHE A 746 12.81 15.71 -17.69
C PHE A 746 13.37 16.71 -16.65
N PHE A 747 14.43 16.34 -15.94
CA PHE A 747 15.14 17.17 -14.96
C PHE A 747 16.21 18.10 -15.58
N LYS A 748 16.48 17.95 -16.88
CA LYS A 748 17.48 18.72 -17.66
C LYS A 748 16.85 19.49 -18.82
N LEU A 749 15.53 19.58 -18.91
CA LEU A 749 14.87 20.20 -20.06
C LEU A 749 15.33 21.64 -20.30
N ASN A 750 15.62 22.43 -19.26
CA ASN A 750 16.19 23.76 -19.44
C ASN A 750 17.54 23.76 -20.14
N GLU A 751 18.45 22.85 -19.77
CA GLU A 751 19.77 22.75 -20.39
C GLU A 751 19.63 22.34 -21.86
N ILE A 752 18.73 21.38 -22.13
CA ILE A 752 18.46 20.90 -23.48
C ILE A 752 17.82 21.99 -24.34
N VAL A 753 16.82 22.70 -23.81
CA VAL A 753 16.15 23.79 -24.52
C VAL A 753 17.12 24.95 -24.72
N GLN A 754 17.92 25.32 -23.72
CA GLN A 754 18.94 26.37 -23.84
C GLN A 754 19.94 26.03 -24.96
N PHE A 755 20.42 24.79 -25.01
CA PHE A 755 21.31 24.32 -26.07
C PHE A 755 20.66 24.44 -27.46
N VAL A 756 19.39 24.05 -27.60
CA VAL A 756 18.65 24.18 -28.87
C VAL A 756 18.44 25.64 -29.27
N LEU A 757 18.11 26.51 -28.31
CA LEU A 757 17.98 27.95 -28.53
C LEU A 757 19.30 28.56 -29.02
N GLU A 758 20.42 28.18 -28.42
CA GLU A 758 21.76 28.62 -28.84
C GLU A 758 22.13 28.13 -30.26
N LEU A 759 21.77 26.89 -30.61
CA LEU A 759 21.94 26.38 -31.97
C LEU A 759 21.14 27.19 -33.01
N LEU A 760 19.95 27.65 -32.63
CA LEU A 760 19.09 28.50 -33.46
C LEU A 760 19.40 29.99 -33.34
N ASP A 761 20.34 30.41 -32.49
CA ASP A 761 20.67 31.81 -32.17
C ASP A 761 19.46 32.61 -31.67
N ILE A 762 18.56 31.92 -30.97
CA ILE A 762 17.39 32.49 -30.31
C ILE A 762 17.79 32.84 -28.87
N ARG A 763 17.67 34.12 -28.50
CA ARG A 763 17.98 34.57 -27.14
C ARG A 763 16.73 34.59 -26.28
N ILE A 764 16.59 33.60 -25.42
CA ILE A 764 15.55 33.51 -24.39
C ILE A 764 16.23 33.20 -23.06
N ASP A 765 15.81 33.88 -21.99
CA ASP A 765 16.32 33.62 -20.64
C ASP A 765 15.46 32.54 -19.95
N LEU A 766 16.06 31.38 -19.69
CA LEU A 766 15.42 30.27 -18.97
C LEU A 766 15.81 30.21 -17.48
N ARG A 767 16.64 31.14 -16.96
CA ARG A 767 17.23 31.04 -15.62
C ARG A 767 16.21 31.06 -14.48
N SER A 768 15.04 31.66 -14.71
CA SER A 768 13.93 31.70 -13.74
C SER A 768 13.14 30.40 -13.67
N LEU A 769 13.15 29.59 -14.73
CA LEU A 769 12.44 28.31 -14.78
C LEU A 769 13.30 27.27 -14.06
N LYS A 770 12.79 26.58 -13.04
CA LYS A 770 13.50 25.44 -12.43
C LYS A 770 12.52 24.40 -11.97
N LEU A 771 12.77 23.14 -12.32
CA LEU A 771 12.06 22.02 -11.73
C LEU A 771 12.52 21.82 -10.29
N SER A 772 11.65 22.09 -9.32
CA SER A 772 11.89 21.69 -7.93
C SER A 772 11.44 20.25 -7.72
N ALA A 773 12.38 19.33 -7.50
CA ALA A 773 12.06 17.95 -7.18
C ALA A 773 11.56 17.76 -5.74
N MET A 774 11.85 18.72 -4.85
CA MET A 774 11.48 18.68 -3.44
C MET A 774 10.43 19.74 -3.08
N PRO A 775 9.50 19.45 -2.14
CA PRO A 775 9.25 18.13 -1.56
C PRO A 775 8.66 17.16 -2.60
N LEU A 776 8.98 15.87 -2.52
CA LEU A 776 8.56 14.88 -3.53
C LEU A 776 7.04 14.80 -3.71
N LYS A 777 6.29 15.08 -2.63
CA LYS A 777 4.82 15.17 -2.67
C LYS A 777 4.29 16.20 -3.68
N LYS A 778 5.10 17.22 -4.03
CA LYS A 778 4.77 18.24 -5.02
C LYS A 778 5.41 17.97 -6.38
N LEU A 779 6.24 16.92 -6.54
CA LEU A 779 6.99 16.67 -7.78
C LEU A 779 6.09 16.65 -9.02
N ARG A 780 4.94 15.97 -8.97
CA ARG A 780 3.99 15.92 -10.09
C ARG A 780 3.47 17.31 -10.47
N ARG A 781 3.05 18.09 -9.47
CA ARG A 781 2.56 19.46 -9.66
C ARG A 781 3.66 20.35 -10.23
N ASN A 782 4.81 20.38 -9.57
CA ASN A 782 5.97 21.18 -9.98
C ASN A 782 6.41 20.83 -11.40
N PHE A 783 6.37 19.55 -11.78
CA PHE A 783 6.72 19.12 -13.13
C PHE A 783 5.72 19.61 -14.19
N ILE A 784 4.43 19.55 -13.90
CA ILE A 784 3.39 20.05 -14.82
C ILE A 784 3.47 21.57 -14.97
N GLU A 785 3.63 22.31 -13.87
CA GLU A 785 3.82 23.76 -13.86
C GLU A 785 5.07 24.14 -14.67
N TYR A 786 6.21 23.52 -14.35
CA TYR A 786 7.47 23.70 -15.07
C TYR A 786 7.35 23.43 -16.58
N LEU A 787 6.71 22.33 -16.98
CA LEU A 787 6.52 22.00 -18.39
C LEU A 787 5.60 23.00 -19.10
N THR A 788 4.58 23.50 -18.39
CA THR A 788 3.64 24.50 -18.93
C THR A 788 4.35 25.81 -19.17
N GLU A 789 5.13 26.30 -18.20
CA GLU A 789 5.93 27.53 -18.35
C GLU A 789 6.94 27.41 -19.50
N LEU A 790 7.63 26.26 -19.57
CA LEU A 790 8.60 26.01 -20.64
C LEU A 790 7.93 26.00 -22.03
N ARG A 791 6.74 25.41 -22.16
CA ARG A 791 5.93 25.46 -23.40
C ARG A 791 5.49 26.87 -23.76
N LEU A 792 5.10 27.69 -22.78
CA LEU A 792 4.71 29.09 -23.01
C LEU A 792 5.89 29.93 -23.53
N VAL A 793 7.09 29.67 -23.00
CA VAL A 793 8.31 30.32 -23.47
C VAL A 793 8.64 29.88 -24.91
N LEU A 794 8.55 28.58 -25.19
CA LEU A 794 8.84 28.01 -26.50
C LEU A 794 7.82 28.37 -27.58
N ALA A 795 6.55 28.61 -27.21
CA ALA A 795 5.52 29.06 -28.14
C ALA A 795 5.89 30.36 -28.87
N LYS A 796 6.78 31.19 -28.28
CA LYS A 796 7.31 32.42 -28.90
C LYS A 796 8.29 32.16 -30.04
N THR A 797 8.83 30.95 -30.13
CA THR A 797 9.83 30.58 -31.15
C THR A 797 9.20 30.06 -32.43
N GLN A 798 7.96 29.56 -32.39
CA GLN A 798 7.23 28.88 -33.49
C GLN A 798 7.93 27.62 -34.07
N ASP A 799 9.22 27.46 -33.83
CA ASP A 799 10.08 26.41 -34.39
C ASP A 799 10.39 25.27 -33.41
N ILE A 800 10.15 25.43 -32.10
CA ILE A 800 10.49 24.42 -31.08
C ILE A 800 9.24 23.89 -30.36
N GLU A 801 9.10 22.57 -30.29
CA GLU A 801 8.00 21.87 -29.60
C GLU A 801 8.52 20.85 -28.58
N LEU A 802 7.84 20.71 -27.43
CA LEU A 802 8.10 19.64 -26.45
C LEU A 802 7.10 18.50 -26.60
N VAL A 803 7.59 17.30 -26.90
CA VAL A 803 6.79 16.10 -27.13
C VAL A 803 7.03 15.09 -26.00
N LEU A 804 5.99 14.45 -25.47
CA LEU A 804 6.17 13.35 -24.51
C LEU A 804 6.65 12.09 -25.26
N ALA A 805 7.90 11.69 -25.07
CA ALA A 805 8.52 10.56 -25.76
C ALA A 805 8.50 9.26 -24.93
N ASP A 806 8.18 9.36 -23.64
CA ASP A 806 8.14 8.23 -22.70
C ASP A 806 6.78 8.18 -22.00
N SER A 807 5.96 7.21 -22.39
CA SER A 807 4.62 7.02 -21.85
C SER A 807 4.61 6.69 -20.35
N LEU A 808 5.71 6.15 -19.81
CA LEU A 808 5.80 5.78 -18.40
C LEU A 808 6.25 6.93 -17.50
N LEU A 809 6.67 8.08 -18.04
CA LEU A 809 7.21 9.19 -17.23
C LEU A 809 6.21 9.70 -16.18
N PHE A 810 4.97 9.98 -16.59
CA PHE A 810 3.95 10.46 -15.67
C PHE A 810 3.55 9.40 -14.65
N GLU A 811 3.56 8.13 -15.06
CA GLU A 811 3.30 7.01 -14.18
C GLU A 811 4.41 6.84 -13.14
N LEU A 812 5.68 6.96 -13.53
CA LEU A 812 6.84 6.95 -12.65
C LEU A 812 6.78 8.09 -11.63
N ILE A 813 6.55 9.32 -12.08
CA ILE A 813 6.39 10.48 -11.19
C ILE A 813 5.22 10.25 -10.23
N THR A 814 4.14 9.62 -10.71
CA THR A 814 2.99 9.27 -9.91
C THR A 814 3.34 8.24 -8.82
N SER A 815 3.98 7.15 -9.24
CA SER A 815 4.43 6.08 -8.37
C SER A 815 5.40 6.58 -7.29
N ILE A 816 6.34 7.46 -7.62
CA ILE A 816 7.26 8.03 -6.64
C ILE A 816 6.52 8.90 -5.62
N TYR A 817 5.59 9.76 -6.04
CA TYR A 817 4.89 10.61 -5.08
C TYR A 817 3.97 9.81 -4.16
N THR A 818 3.35 8.72 -4.64
CA THR A 818 2.42 7.92 -3.81
C THR A 818 3.13 7.16 -2.69
N GLN A 819 4.45 6.92 -2.81
CA GLN A 819 5.26 6.33 -1.74
C GLN A 819 5.68 7.34 -0.67
N VAL A 820 5.43 8.64 -0.87
CA VAL A 820 5.79 9.68 0.10
C VAL A 820 4.92 9.53 1.36
N GLY A 821 5.55 9.08 2.45
CA GLY A 821 4.89 8.74 3.73
C GLY A 821 5.09 7.29 4.17
N ILE A 822 5.48 6.40 3.24
CA ILE A 822 5.90 5.02 3.53
C ILE A 822 7.42 4.96 3.71
N GLU A 823 8.17 5.69 2.87
CA GLU A 823 9.63 5.70 2.84
C GLU A 823 10.17 7.14 2.92
N ASN A 824 11.46 7.28 3.28
CA ASN A 824 12.17 8.54 3.34
C ASN A 824 12.30 9.19 1.94
N GLU A 825 11.92 10.47 1.81
CA GLU A 825 12.01 11.22 0.55
C GLU A 825 13.42 11.23 -0.07
N ARG A 826 14.48 11.27 0.75
CA ARG A 826 15.87 11.19 0.26
C ARG A 826 16.15 9.84 -0.40
N GLN A 827 15.62 8.75 0.15
CA GLN A 827 15.80 7.42 -0.43
C GLN A 827 15.04 7.29 -1.74
N LEU A 828 13.80 7.78 -1.80
CA LEU A 828 13.01 7.82 -3.03
C LEU A 828 13.71 8.64 -4.13
N LEU A 829 14.37 9.75 -3.79
CA LEU A 829 15.19 10.52 -4.75
C LEU A 829 16.39 9.75 -5.29
N ARG A 830 17.04 8.92 -4.46
CA ARG A 830 18.14 8.04 -4.94
C ARG A 830 17.62 6.94 -5.85
N LEU A 831 16.47 6.33 -5.52
CA LEU A 831 15.81 5.33 -6.37
C LEU A 831 15.37 5.94 -7.71
N LEU A 832 14.73 7.11 -7.68
CA LEU A 832 14.42 7.88 -8.88
C LEU A 832 15.70 8.19 -9.66
N GLY A 833 16.79 8.52 -8.98
CA GLY A 833 18.08 8.77 -9.63
C GLY A 833 18.67 7.56 -10.35
N VAL A 834 18.52 6.35 -9.82
CA VAL A 834 18.91 5.09 -10.50
C VAL A 834 18.07 4.86 -11.77
N ILE A 835 16.76 5.15 -11.72
CA ILE A 835 15.84 5.02 -12.87
C ILE A 835 16.19 6.04 -13.94
N CYS A 836 16.31 7.30 -13.55
CA CYS A 836 16.54 8.44 -14.42
C CYS A 836 18.00 8.62 -14.85
N GLU A 837 18.90 7.84 -14.26
CA GLU A 837 20.35 7.92 -14.46
C GLU A 837 20.91 9.30 -14.09
N HIS A 838 20.29 9.93 -13.09
CA HIS A 838 20.64 11.27 -12.62
C HIS A 838 20.66 11.41 -11.10
N ALA A 839 21.71 12.03 -10.56
CA ALA A 839 21.84 12.20 -9.10
C ALA A 839 21.19 13.50 -8.65
N PHE A 840 19.94 13.39 -8.19
CA PHE A 840 19.20 14.50 -7.59
C PHE A 840 19.81 14.95 -6.26
N ILE A 841 20.40 14.01 -5.52
CA ILE A 841 21.04 14.23 -4.21
C ILE A 841 22.35 13.44 -4.12
N GLY A 842 23.09 13.64 -3.03
CA GLY A 842 24.31 12.92 -2.70
C GLY A 842 24.07 11.45 -2.33
N PRO A 843 25.16 10.68 -2.16
CA PRO A 843 25.08 9.32 -1.67
C PRO A 843 24.44 9.28 -0.27
N GLN A 844 23.90 8.12 0.09
CA GLN A 844 23.42 7.90 1.46
C GLN A 844 24.58 7.93 2.44
N ILE A 845 25.68 7.28 2.08
CA ILE A 845 26.86 7.10 2.91
C ILE A 845 28.10 7.61 2.17
N VAL A 846 28.90 8.41 2.83
CA VAL A 846 30.28 8.69 2.40
C VAL A 846 31.24 8.09 3.41
N VAL A 847 32.13 7.22 2.95
CA VAL A 847 33.26 6.76 3.74
C VAL A 847 34.42 7.72 3.55
N ILE A 848 35.01 8.16 4.66
CA ILE A 848 36.18 9.04 4.64
C ILE A 848 37.30 8.33 5.38
N ASP A 849 38.43 8.16 4.71
CA ASP A 849 39.68 7.77 5.35
C ASP A 849 40.39 9.03 5.84
N PRO A 850 40.45 9.27 7.16
CA PRO A 850 41.11 10.45 7.68
C PRO A 850 42.63 10.28 7.74
N TYR A 851 43.16 9.06 7.86
CA TYR A 851 44.57 8.84 8.17
C TYR A 851 45.01 7.39 7.94
N HIS A 852 46.10 7.18 7.21
CA HIS A 852 46.62 5.83 6.92
C HIS A 852 47.42 5.19 8.07
N GLN A 853 47.83 5.93 9.11
CA GLN A 853 48.57 5.31 10.23
C GLN A 853 47.66 4.40 11.07
N CYS A 854 48.22 3.28 11.53
CA CYS A 854 47.57 2.36 12.45
C CYS A 854 48.52 1.88 13.56
N ASN A 855 47.99 1.77 14.78
CA ASN A 855 48.68 1.20 15.92
C ASN A 855 48.61 -0.34 15.96
N ALA A 856 47.88 -0.99 15.06
CA ALA A 856 47.81 -2.45 14.89
C ALA A 856 48.46 -2.91 13.57
N ASN A 857 48.70 -4.21 13.41
CA ASN A 857 49.21 -4.83 12.17
C ASN A 857 48.52 -6.18 11.90
N CYS A 858 47.18 -6.18 11.94
CA CYS A 858 46.39 -7.41 11.85
C CYS A 858 46.78 -8.27 10.64
N VAL A 859 46.93 -9.59 10.83
CA VAL A 859 47.35 -10.52 9.76
C VAL A 859 46.44 -10.53 8.53
N HIS A 860 45.15 -10.20 8.71
CA HIS A 860 44.12 -10.11 7.66
C HIS A 860 43.97 -8.70 7.06
N CYS A 861 44.72 -7.70 7.52
CA CYS A 861 44.61 -6.34 7.01
C CYS A 861 45.39 -6.21 5.69
N TRP A 862 44.73 -5.81 4.60
CA TRP A 862 45.38 -5.61 3.30
C TRP A 862 46.42 -4.45 3.30
N VAL A 863 46.38 -3.56 4.30
CA VAL A 863 47.29 -2.40 4.40
C VAL A 863 48.45 -2.62 5.37
N HIS A 864 48.13 -3.05 6.60
CA HIS A 864 49.08 -3.11 7.72
C HIS A 864 49.53 -4.53 8.06
N THR A 865 49.13 -5.55 7.29
CA THR A 865 49.65 -6.90 7.51
C THR A 865 51.18 -6.92 7.39
N PRO A 866 51.90 -7.69 8.22
CA PRO A 866 53.36 -7.83 8.11
C PRO A 866 53.84 -8.40 6.77
N LYS A 867 52.93 -8.86 5.90
CA LYS A 867 53.22 -9.42 4.58
C LYS A 867 53.24 -8.39 3.46
N VAL A 868 52.79 -7.16 3.72
CA VAL A 868 52.72 -6.08 2.72
C VAL A 868 53.78 -5.02 3.04
N THR A 869 54.35 -4.43 1.98
CA THR A 869 55.26 -3.28 2.08
C THR A 869 54.74 -2.18 1.16
N HIS A 870 54.61 -0.96 1.68
CA HIS A 870 54.15 0.21 0.92
C HIS A 870 55.31 1.15 0.57
N ALA A 871 55.06 2.04 -0.39
CA ALA A 871 56.01 3.10 -0.74
C ALA A 871 56.28 4.04 0.45
N LYS A 872 57.46 4.66 0.45
CA LYS A 872 57.85 5.63 1.48
C LYS A 872 56.85 6.79 1.51
N GLY A 873 56.34 7.11 2.70
CA GLY A 873 55.39 8.21 2.93
C GLY A 873 53.91 7.82 2.86
N PHE A 874 53.56 6.62 2.37
CA PHE A 874 52.17 6.16 2.28
C PHE A 874 51.41 6.25 3.62
N TYR A 875 52.05 5.82 4.71
CA TYR A 875 51.45 5.85 6.04
C TYR A 875 51.30 7.27 6.60
N ASP A 876 52.00 8.26 6.06
CA ASP A 876 51.94 9.65 6.53
C ASP A 876 50.80 10.45 5.89
N GLU A 877 50.13 9.89 4.87
CA GLU A 877 48.99 10.50 4.21
C GLU A 877 47.79 10.64 5.15
N LYS A 878 47.26 11.86 5.24
CA LYS A 878 46.14 12.24 6.11
C LYS A 878 45.30 13.33 5.48
N LEU A 879 44.02 13.35 5.81
CA LEU A 879 43.10 14.38 5.35
C LEU A 879 43.20 15.62 6.26
N GLU A 880 43.65 16.75 5.73
CA GLU A 880 43.72 17.98 6.53
C GLU A 880 42.32 18.52 6.87
N PHE A 881 42.17 19.11 8.06
CA PHE A 881 40.86 19.55 8.58
C PHE A 881 40.16 20.57 7.67
N GLU A 882 40.88 21.50 7.05
CA GLU A 882 40.29 22.49 6.13
C GLU A 882 39.78 21.84 4.84
N GLN A 883 40.42 20.78 4.36
CA GLN A 883 39.92 20.02 3.22
C GLN A 883 38.67 19.22 3.61
N PHE A 884 38.69 18.59 4.79
CA PHE A 884 37.50 17.93 5.36
C PHE A 884 36.31 18.88 5.49
N LYS A 885 36.55 20.14 5.91
CA LYS A 885 35.50 21.15 6.04
C LYS A 885 34.78 21.40 4.71
N LYS A 886 35.55 21.58 3.62
CA LYS A 886 35.00 21.78 2.27
C LYS A 886 34.21 20.57 1.80
N ILE A 887 34.76 19.37 2.00
CA ILE A 887 34.04 18.11 1.70
C ILE A 887 32.72 18.09 2.47
N CYS A 888 32.75 18.32 3.78
CA CYS A 888 31.58 18.26 4.64
C CYS A 888 30.51 19.31 4.26
N ASP A 889 30.92 20.48 3.77
CA ASP A 889 30.01 21.49 3.23
C ASP A 889 29.31 20.98 1.96
N ASP A 890 30.06 20.39 1.01
CA ASP A 890 29.50 19.76 -0.18
C ASP A 890 28.54 18.61 0.17
N LEU A 891 28.90 17.76 1.14
CA LEU A 891 28.07 16.64 1.58
C LEU A 891 26.74 17.13 2.20
N SER A 892 26.80 18.22 2.96
CA SER A 892 25.61 18.86 3.54
C SER A 892 24.69 19.41 2.45
N ASP A 893 25.25 20.12 1.47
CA ASP A 893 24.53 20.67 0.31
C ASP A 893 23.82 19.58 -0.50
N LEU A 894 24.49 18.43 -0.63
CA LEU A 894 23.97 17.26 -1.32
C LEU A 894 23.02 16.42 -0.47
N MET A 895 22.68 16.84 0.75
CA MET A 895 21.81 16.10 1.67
C MET A 895 22.28 14.66 1.95
N VAL A 896 23.59 14.46 2.08
CA VAL A 896 24.16 13.17 2.50
C VAL A 896 23.72 12.85 3.92
N ASP A 897 23.38 11.58 4.16
CA ASP A 897 22.80 11.18 5.46
C ASP A 897 23.89 10.92 6.50
N LYS A 898 24.97 10.24 6.10
CA LYS A 898 25.97 9.72 7.02
C LYS A 898 27.39 9.77 6.47
N ILE A 899 28.33 10.17 7.32
CA ILE A 899 29.77 9.97 7.15
C ILE A 899 30.20 8.79 8.01
N ILE A 900 30.94 7.85 7.43
CA ILE A 900 31.64 6.78 8.15
C ILE A 900 33.13 7.04 8.05
N PHE A 901 33.80 7.29 9.17
CA PHE A 901 35.25 7.39 9.19
C PHE A 901 35.86 5.99 9.25
N GLN A 902 36.45 5.57 8.13
CA GLN A 902 37.04 4.26 7.91
C GLN A 902 38.00 4.38 6.74
N GLY A 903 39.10 3.62 6.78
CA GLY A 903 39.98 3.47 5.64
C GLY A 903 41.19 2.63 5.99
N ASP A 904 42.34 3.07 5.53
CA ASP A 904 43.59 2.31 5.57
C ASP A 904 44.31 2.39 6.93
N GLY A 905 43.83 3.21 7.87
CA GLY A 905 44.40 3.34 9.22
C GLY A 905 43.38 3.38 10.38
N GLU A 906 43.82 3.88 11.54
CA GLU A 906 43.01 4.05 12.76
C GLU A 906 42.60 5.53 12.92
N PRO A 907 41.31 5.87 12.74
CA PRO A 907 40.83 7.26 12.80
C PRO A 907 41.19 7.99 14.10
N LEU A 908 41.20 7.29 15.24
CA LEU A 908 41.53 7.88 16.54
C LEU A 908 42.99 8.39 16.65
N LEU A 909 43.88 8.03 15.71
CA LEU A 909 45.23 8.58 15.63
C LEU A 909 45.29 9.96 14.97
N HIS A 910 44.25 10.37 14.25
CA HIS A 910 44.26 11.66 13.57
C HIS A 910 44.04 12.81 14.58
N ARG A 911 45.01 13.74 14.66
CA ARG A 911 45.01 14.83 15.67
C ARG A 911 43.72 15.66 15.70
N ASP A 912 43.11 15.88 14.54
CA ASP A 912 41.90 16.70 14.38
C ASP A 912 40.63 15.84 14.23
N PHE A 913 40.69 14.53 14.49
CA PHE A 913 39.57 13.61 14.28
C PHE A 913 38.28 14.07 14.96
N PHE A 914 38.35 14.45 16.23
CA PHE A 914 37.16 14.92 16.94
C PHE A 914 36.66 16.29 16.43
N LYS A 915 37.54 17.16 15.91
CA LYS A 915 37.10 18.39 15.23
C LYS A 915 36.31 18.06 13.96
N MET A 916 36.73 17.05 13.22
CA MET A 916 35.99 16.56 12.04
C MET A 916 34.61 16.03 12.44
N LEU A 917 34.54 15.20 13.49
CA LEU A 917 33.27 14.71 14.03
C LEU A 917 32.36 15.86 14.47
N GLU A 918 32.87 16.81 15.26
CA GLU A 918 32.14 17.98 15.72
C GLU A 918 31.60 18.82 14.56
N TYR A 919 32.41 19.03 13.52
CA TYR A 919 32.01 19.81 12.33
C TYR A 919 30.90 19.10 11.53
N ALA A 920 31.04 17.80 11.28
CA ALA A 920 30.01 17.03 10.56
C ALA A 920 28.68 16.98 11.32
N ARG A 921 28.72 16.78 12.65
CA ARG A 921 27.52 16.84 13.49
C ARG A 921 26.86 18.22 13.46
N LYS A 922 27.64 19.30 13.47
CA LYS A 922 27.14 20.68 13.33
C LYS A 922 26.45 20.93 11.98
N LYS A 923 26.87 20.22 10.91
CA LYS A 923 26.24 20.25 9.59
C LYS A 923 25.00 19.36 9.48
N GLY A 924 24.58 18.71 10.57
CA GLY A 924 23.40 17.83 10.58
C GLY A 924 23.66 16.44 9.99
N ILE A 925 24.91 16.09 9.69
CA ILE A 925 25.28 14.80 9.11
C ILE A 925 25.47 13.77 10.24
N GLN A 926 24.99 12.55 10.04
CA GLN A 926 25.23 11.45 10.99
C GLN A 926 26.70 11.01 10.91
N CYS A 927 27.29 10.64 12.04
CA CYS A 927 28.68 10.18 12.07
C CYS A 927 28.76 8.79 12.67
N ALA A 928 29.54 7.93 12.01
CA ALA A 928 30.05 6.71 12.59
C ALA A 928 31.54 6.57 12.29
N PHE A 929 32.24 5.71 13.02
CA PHE A 929 33.63 5.41 12.71
C PHE A 929 34.00 3.98 13.07
N PHE A 930 34.99 3.45 12.35
CA PHE A 930 35.64 2.19 12.67
C PHE A 930 36.82 2.44 13.62
N THR A 931 37.03 1.54 14.57
CA THR A 931 38.19 1.55 15.46
C THR A 931 38.60 0.12 15.80
N ASN A 932 39.87 -0.09 16.07
CA ASN A 932 40.40 -1.33 16.65
C ASN A 932 40.24 -1.39 18.18
N GLY A 933 39.70 -0.34 18.80
CA GLY A 933 39.38 -0.28 20.22
C GLY A 933 40.58 -0.04 21.15
N ILE A 934 41.82 -0.08 20.66
CA ILE A 934 43.04 0.04 21.49
C ILE A 934 43.12 1.42 22.16
N LEU A 935 42.76 2.48 21.42
CA LEU A 935 42.79 3.87 21.90
C LEU A 935 41.49 4.31 22.57
N LEU A 936 40.43 3.52 22.47
CA LEU A 936 39.12 3.85 23.01
C LEU A 936 39.12 3.73 24.53
N ASP A 937 39.77 4.64 25.24
CA ASP A 937 39.76 4.70 26.70
C ASP A 937 38.47 5.35 27.25
N LYS A 938 38.41 5.52 28.58
CA LYS A 938 37.25 6.08 29.25
C LYS A 938 36.96 7.53 28.83
N ASP A 939 37.98 8.33 28.55
CA ASP A 939 37.82 9.74 28.20
C ASP A 939 37.30 9.86 26.77
N ILE A 940 37.84 9.07 25.85
CA ILE A 940 37.31 8.96 24.49
C ILE A 940 35.88 8.42 24.50
N ALA A 941 35.59 7.38 25.29
CA ALA A 941 34.26 6.81 25.43
C ALA A 941 33.22 7.85 25.91
N GLN A 942 33.59 8.69 26.87
CA GLN A 942 32.74 9.80 27.30
C GLN A 942 32.56 10.83 26.18
N ARG A 943 33.64 11.19 25.49
CA ARG A 943 33.62 12.19 24.41
C ARG A 943 32.70 11.77 23.27
N VAL A 944 32.77 10.51 22.80
CA VAL A 944 31.91 10.02 21.71
C VAL A 944 30.42 9.96 22.11
N VAL A 945 30.13 9.59 23.35
CA VAL A 945 28.76 9.63 23.92
C VAL A 945 28.26 11.07 24.01
N ASN A 946 29.11 12.01 24.43
CA ASN A 946 28.75 13.42 24.58
C ASN A 946 28.51 14.11 23.23
N LEU A 947 29.35 13.85 22.23
CA LEU A 947 29.20 14.36 20.86
C LEU A 947 27.97 13.80 20.13
N GLY A 948 27.36 12.73 20.65
CA GLY A 948 26.19 12.11 20.02
C GLY A 948 26.54 11.43 18.70
N ILE A 949 27.68 10.73 18.65
CA ILE A 949 28.06 9.86 17.54
C ILE A 949 26.99 8.77 17.38
N ASN A 950 26.61 8.46 16.14
CA ASN A 950 25.50 7.53 15.87
C ASN A 950 25.92 6.09 16.13
N GLU A 951 27.06 5.67 15.58
CA GLU A 951 27.53 4.28 15.68
C GLU A 951 29.06 4.21 15.79
N ILE A 952 29.55 3.21 16.51
CA ILE A 952 30.97 2.84 16.58
C ILE A 952 31.09 1.40 16.12
N PHE A 953 31.89 1.17 15.09
CA PHE A 953 32.25 -0.16 14.62
C PHE A 953 33.58 -0.55 15.26
N CYS A 954 33.56 -1.47 16.22
CA CYS A 954 34.78 -1.95 16.85
C CYS A 954 35.20 -3.28 16.21
N SER A 955 36.35 -3.30 15.55
CA SER A 955 36.91 -4.50 14.93
C SER A 955 37.72 -5.30 15.95
N LEU A 956 37.21 -6.47 16.36
CA LEU A 956 37.86 -7.33 17.34
C LEU A 956 37.75 -8.82 16.98
N PRO A 957 38.41 -9.28 15.90
CA PRO A 957 38.23 -10.62 15.33
C PRO A 957 38.91 -11.75 16.14
N ALA A 958 38.77 -11.74 17.46
CA ALA A 958 39.30 -12.72 18.41
C ALA A 958 38.31 -12.92 19.57
N GLY A 959 38.06 -14.18 19.94
CA GLY A 959 37.33 -14.56 21.14
C GLY A 959 38.22 -14.69 22.37
N THR A 960 39.53 -14.90 22.18
CA THR A 960 40.49 -15.05 23.29
C THR A 960 41.72 -14.14 23.16
N ALA A 961 42.36 -13.83 24.29
CA ALA A 961 43.62 -13.07 24.31
C ALA A 961 44.74 -13.74 23.51
N LYS A 962 44.76 -15.09 23.47
CA LYS A 962 45.74 -15.85 22.70
C LYS A 962 45.55 -15.60 21.20
N ALA A 963 44.33 -15.79 20.68
CA ALA A 963 44.03 -15.54 19.29
C ALA A 963 44.24 -14.06 18.92
N TYR A 964 43.86 -13.13 19.81
CA TYR A 964 44.11 -11.70 19.59
C TYR A 964 45.61 -11.41 19.36
N GLY A 965 46.50 -11.95 20.18
CA GLY A 965 47.95 -11.79 20.00
C GLY A 965 48.51 -12.46 18.74
N GLN A 966 47.90 -13.56 18.27
CA GLN A 966 48.26 -14.19 17.00
C GLN A 966 47.81 -13.36 15.80
N ILE A 967 46.62 -12.77 15.89
CA ILE A 967 46.03 -11.97 14.81
C ILE A 967 46.67 -10.58 14.74
N ASN A 968 47.01 -9.97 15.87
CA ASN A 968 47.62 -8.63 15.95
C ASN A 968 49.01 -8.71 16.58
N ALA A 969 50.00 -9.14 15.79
CA ALA A 969 51.35 -9.43 16.27
C ALA A 969 52.11 -8.23 16.85
N LYS A 970 51.71 -6.99 16.53
CA LYS A 970 52.26 -5.73 17.07
C LYS A 970 51.77 -5.42 18.47
N GLN A 971 50.68 -6.05 18.92
CA GLN A 971 50.07 -5.81 20.22
C GLN A 971 50.30 -6.98 21.19
N LYS A 972 50.39 -6.65 22.48
CA LYS A 972 50.48 -7.66 23.53
C LYS A 972 49.11 -8.29 23.77
N LYS A 973 49.05 -9.59 24.06
CA LYS A 973 47.79 -10.33 24.33
C LYS A 973 46.97 -9.72 25.47
N GLU A 974 47.61 -9.06 26.43
CA GLU A 974 46.98 -8.39 27.58
C GLU A 974 46.13 -7.17 27.17
N VAL A 975 46.37 -6.61 25.98
CA VAL A 975 45.58 -5.49 25.44
C VAL A 975 44.13 -5.90 25.18
N PHE A 976 43.88 -7.18 24.89
CA PHE A 976 42.54 -7.72 24.63
C PHE A 976 41.56 -7.44 25.78
N ALA A 977 41.96 -7.75 27.03
CA ALA A 977 41.12 -7.51 28.20
C ALA A 977 40.82 -6.01 28.39
N LYS A 978 41.83 -5.16 28.17
CA LYS A 978 41.66 -3.70 28.26
C LYS A 978 40.65 -3.17 27.25
N ILE A 979 40.64 -3.70 26.02
CA ILE A 979 39.65 -3.32 25.00
C ILE A 979 38.24 -3.67 25.48
N LEU A 980 38.03 -4.90 25.95
CA LEU A 980 36.71 -5.34 26.45
C LEU A 980 36.23 -4.49 27.64
N ASP A 981 37.11 -4.20 28.60
CA ASP A 981 36.80 -3.36 29.76
C ASP A 981 36.38 -1.94 29.35
N ASN A 982 37.07 -1.35 28.38
CA ASN A 982 36.75 -0.02 27.88
C ASN A 982 35.45 0.01 27.07
N LEU A 983 35.18 -1.01 26.24
CA LEU A 983 33.92 -1.13 25.52
C LEU A 983 32.74 -1.31 26.48
N LYS A 984 32.92 -2.10 27.55
CA LYS A 984 31.94 -2.24 28.63
C LYS A 984 31.73 -0.92 29.38
N TYR A 985 32.79 -0.13 29.55
CA TYR A 985 32.66 1.22 30.10
C TYR A 985 31.87 2.15 29.18
N LEU A 986 32.11 2.10 27.86
CA LEU A 986 31.36 2.88 26.87
C LEU A 986 29.85 2.60 26.97
N THR A 987 29.45 1.32 26.95
CA THR A 987 28.03 0.91 27.00
C THR A 987 27.39 1.28 28.35
N SER A 988 28.14 1.12 29.44
CA SER A 988 27.71 1.52 30.79
C SER A 988 27.55 3.04 30.93
N PHE A 989 28.49 3.83 30.41
CA PHE A 989 28.45 5.29 30.46
C PHE A 989 27.30 5.84 29.60
N ARG A 990 27.11 5.30 28.39
CA ARG A 990 25.95 5.58 27.53
C ARG A 990 24.63 5.37 28.27
N LYS A 991 24.47 4.22 28.94
CA LYS A 991 23.28 3.90 29.76
C LYS A 991 23.11 4.89 30.92
N LYS A 992 24.19 5.20 31.63
CA LYS A 992 24.18 6.18 32.73
C LYS A 992 23.71 7.56 32.27
N MET A 993 24.06 7.96 31.05
CA MET A 993 23.64 9.22 30.45
C MET A 993 22.25 9.16 29.79
N SER A 994 21.52 8.04 29.93
CA SER A 994 20.23 7.78 29.29
C SER A 994 20.25 8.01 27.77
N LYS A 995 21.39 7.77 27.12
CA LYS A 995 21.52 7.92 25.67
C LYS A 995 21.32 6.59 24.96
N ILE A 996 20.72 6.65 23.77
CA ILE A 996 20.61 5.50 22.85
C ILE A 996 21.83 5.39 21.92
N SER A 997 22.66 6.43 21.83
CA SER A 997 23.83 6.51 20.96
C SER A 997 25.14 6.74 21.76
N PRO A 998 26.30 6.29 21.24
CA PRO A 998 26.47 5.53 20.00
C PRO A 998 25.98 4.09 20.14
N ARG A 999 25.48 3.52 19.05
CA ARG A 999 25.30 2.08 18.90
C ARG A 999 26.68 1.42 18.74
N LEU A 1000 26.98 0.42 19.56
CA LEU A 1000 28.22 -0.34 19.49
C LEU A 1000 28.00 -1.57 18.60
N VAL A 1001 28.70 -1.59 17.46
CA VAL A 1001 28.70 -2.68 16.48
C VAL A 1001 30.04 -3.40 16.54
N MET A 1002 30.05 -4.62 17.06
CA MET A 1002 31.23 -5.47 17.06
C MET A 1002 31.38 -6.12 15.70
N THR A 1003 32.54 -5.96 15.07
CA THR A 1003 32.82 -6.48 13.72
C THR A 1003 33.95 -7.51 13.77
N HIS A 1004 33.68 -8.70 13.27
CA HIS A 1004 34.58 -9.86 13.29
C HIS A 1004 34.83 -10.36 11.86
N VAL A 1005 36.05 -10.20 11.36
CA VAL A 1005 36.50 -10.78 10.09
C VAL A 1005 36.92 -12.23 10.32
N ILE A 1006 36.28 -13.15 9.62
CA ILE A 1006 36.37 -14.59 9.86
C ILE A 1006 37.24 -15.26 8.80
N HIS A 1007 38.29 -15.93 9.26
CA HIS A 1007 39.29 -16.63 8.46
C HIS A 1007 39.75 -17.92 9.14
N THR A 1008 40.60 -18.72 8.46
CA THR A 1008 41.01 -20.06 8.95
C THR A 1008 41.60 -20.02 10.38
N GLU A 1009 42.35 -18.98 10.73
CA GLU A 1009 42.96 -18.85 12.07
C GLU A 1009 41.97 -18.55 13.21
N ASN A 1010 40.74 -18.06 12.94
CA ASN A 1010 39.80 -17.64 13.99
C ASN A 1010 38.37 -18.19 13.85
N ALA A 1011 38.08 -18.95 12.79
CA ALA A 1011 36.77 -19.55 12.54
C ALA A 1011 36.27 -20.45 13.70
N HIS A 1012 37.18 -20.96 14.53
CA HIS A 1012 36.85 -21.78 15.69
C HIS A 1012 36.43 -20.95 16.94
N GLU A 1013 36.65 -19.63 16.94
CA GLU A 1013 36.37 -18.75 18.09
C GLU A 1013 35.04 -17.98 17.99
N LEU A 1014 34.24 -18.20 16.94
CA LEU A 1014 33.00 -17.48 16.65
C LEU A 1014 32.06 -17.37 17.87
N LEU A 1015 31.88 -18.46 18.61
CA LEU A 1015 31.01 -18.48 19.79
C LEU A 1015 31.57 -17.65 20.94
N GLU A 1016 32.89 -17.67 21.15
CA GLU A 1016 33.54 -16.87 22.19
C GLU A 1016 33.50 -15.38 21.84
N MET A 1017 33.66 -15.01 20.56
CA MET A 1017 33.43 -13.65 20.10
C MET A 1017 32.02 -13.17 20.44
N ALA A 1018 30.98 -13.96 20.12
CA ALA A 1018 29.59 -13.62 20.44
C ALA A 1018 29.32 -13.51 21.95
N LYS A 1019 29.99 -14.33 22.77
CA LYS A 1019 29.92 -14.22 24.24
C LYS A 1019 30.53 -12.92 24.74
N ASN A 1020 31.71 -12.56 24.23
CA ASN A 1020 32.35 -11.29 24.58
C ASN A 1020 31.47 -10.10 24.19
N ASP A 1021 30.86 -10.12 23.00
CA ASP A 1021 29.97 -9.06 22.52
C ASP A 1021 28.74 -8.89 23.44
N VAL A 1022 28.19 -10.00 23.94
CA VAL A 1022 27.13 -9.99 24.95
C VAL A 1022 27.61 -9.40 26.28
N ASP A 1023 28.78 -9.82 26.75
CA ASP A 1023 29.32 -9.45 28.07
C ASP A 1023 29.68 -7.97 28.19
N ILE A 1024 30.04 -7.34 27.06
CA ILE A 1024 30.25 -5.89 26.94
C ILE A 1024 28.96 -5.11 26.65
N ASP A 1025 27.82 -5.79 26.50
CA ASP A 1025 26.52 -5.20 26.17
C ASP A 1025 26.53 -4.43 24.83
N ALA A 1026 27.19 -5.01 23.81
CA ALA A 1026 27.13 -4.48 22.46
C ALA A 1026 25.70 -4.56 21.89
N ASP A 1027 25.38 -3.67 20.95
CA ASP A 1027 24.05 -3.67 20.31
C ASP A 1027 24.02 -4.57 19.08
N VAL A 1028 25.15 -4.81 18.42
CA VAL A 1028 25.24 -5.67 17.24
C VAL A 1028 26.52 -6.51 17.26
N ALA A 1029 26.37 -7.81 16.98
CA ALA A 1029 27.45 -8.68 16.57
C ALA A 1029 27.40 -8.87 15.04
N ARG A 1030 28.47 -8.54 14.35
CA ARG A 1030 28.61 -8.65 12.90
C ARG A 1030 29.78 -9.57 12.57
N PHE A 1031 29.49 -10.67 11.88
CA PHE A 1031 30.49 -11.62 11.38
C PHE A 1031 30.58 -11.53 9.86
N TYR A 1032 31.79 -11.40 9.34
CA TYR A 1032 32.05 -11.22 7.92
C TYR A 1032 33.14 -12.17 7.45
N LEU A 1033 32.91 -12.94 6.38
CA LEU A 1033 33.96 -13.84 5.84
C LEU A 1033 35.13 -13.05 5.25
N ILE A 1034 36.36 -13.53 5.42
CA ILE A 1034 37.56 -12.84 4.96
C ILE A 1034 37.59 -12.66 3.45
N ARG A 1035 37.80 -11.43 3.01
CA ARG A 1035 38.15 -11.10 1.63
C ARG A 1035 39.62 -11.40 1.39
N LEU A 1036 39.88 -12.12 0.31
CA LEU A 1036 41.22 -12.51 -0.08
C LEU A 1036 41.81 -11.52 -1.08
N ASP A 1037 43.10 -11.29 -0.93
CA ASP A 1037 44.00 -10.71 -1.92
C ASP A 1037 45.28 -11.56 -1.96
N ASP A 1038 46.18 -11.27 -2.90
CA ASP A 1038 47.42 -12.03 -3.10
C ASP A 1038 48.29 -12.19 -1.84
N ASN A 1039 48.25 -11.22 -0.92
CA ASN A 1039 49.10 -11.19 0.27
C ASN A 1039 48.53 -12.00 1.44
N ILE A 1040 47.23 -12.29 1.44
CA ILE A 1040 46.52 -12.93 2.55
C ILE A 1040 45.86 -14.28 2.18
N GLN A 1041 46.24 -14.87 1.04
CA GLN A 1041 45.75 -16.19 0.59
C GLN A 1041 45.90 -17.30 1.65
N PHE A 1042 46.91 -17.20 2.53
CA PHE A 1042 47.13 -18.16 3.61
C PHE A 1042 46.00 -18.20 4.65
N LEU A 1043 45.12 -17.19 4.68
CA LEU A 1043 43.98 -17.09 5.60
C LEU A 1043 42.67 -17.66 5.03
N LYS A 1044 42.70 -18.17 3.79
CA LYS A 1044 41.54 -18.74 3.10
C LYS A 1044 40.81 -19.81 3.92
N LEU A 1045 39.49 -19.69 3.99
CA LEU A 1045 38.61 -20.63 4.69
C LEU A 1045 38.62 -21.99 4.00
N LYS A 1046 38.90 -23.05 4.76
CA LYS A 1046 38.89 -24.44 4.30
C LYS A 1046 37.51 -25.06 4.53
N LYS A 1047 37.23 -26.21 3.92
CA LYS A 1047 35.97 -26.95 4.12
C LYS A 1047 35.62 -27.13 5.61
N LYS A 1048 36.59 -27.55 6.42
CA LYS A 1048 36.43 -27.71 7.88
C LYS A 1048 36.03 -26.40 8.58
N ASP A 1049 36.58 -25.27 8.13
CA ASP A 1049 36.27 -23.96 8.70
C ASP A 1049 34.82 -23.57 8.38
N ILE A 1050 34.38 -23.78 7.14
CA ILE A 1050 32.99 -23.56 6.71
C ILE A 1050 32.01 -24.45 7.48
N GLU A 1051 32.33 -25.73 7.65
CA GLU A 1051 31.54 -26.66 8.48
C GLU A 1051 31.48 -26.19 9.94
N THR A 1052 32.59 -25.68 10.48
CA THR A 1052 32.66 -25.11 11.83
C THR A 1052 31.77 -23.88 11.97
N ILE A 1053 31.83 -22.95 11.00
CA ILE A 1053 31.00 -21.74 10.99
C ILE A 1053 29.52 -22.12 10.89
N LYS A 1054 29.14 -23.01 9.96
CA LYS A 1054 27.75 -23.49 9.79
C LYS A 1054 27.23 -24.18 11.05
N ALA A 1055 28.06 -24.94 11.76
CA ALA A 1055 27.68 -25.58 13.01
C ALA A 1055 27.60 -24.62 14.21
N THR A 1056 28.29 -23.48 14.14
CA THR A 1056 28.40 -22.52 15.26
C THR A 1056 27.37 -21.39 15.17
N LEU A 1057 26.99 -20.96 13.96
CA LEU A 1057 25.98 -19.91 13.76
C LEU A 1057 24.64 -20.18 14.48
N PRO A 1058 24.04 -21.38 14.42
CA PRO A 1058 22.82 -21.66 15.17
C PRO A 1058 23.01 -21.53 16.68
N LYS A 1059 24.19 -21.93 17.21
CA LYS A 1059 24.51 -21.80 18.63
C LYS A 1059 24.66 -20.33 19.05
N ILE A 1060 25.22 -19.49 18.18
CA ILE A 1060 25.28 -18.04 18.41
C ILE A 1060 23.87 -17.45 18.44
N LYS A 1061 23.02 -17.80 17.46
CA LYS A 1061 21.62 -17.36 17.41
C LYS A 1061 20.86 -17.75 18.68
N GLU A 1062 21.02 -19.00 19.12
CA GLU A 1062 20.44 -19.49 20.37
C GLU A 1062 20.99 -18.74 21.59
N TYR A 1063 22.31 -18.54 21.67
CA TYR A 1063 22.94 -17.84 22.79
C TYR A 1063 22.55 -16.35 22.89
N ILE A 1064 22.29 -15.70 21.75
CA ILE A 1064 21.87 -14.30 21.66
C ILE A 1064 20.35 -14.16 21.88
N LYS A 1065 19.55 -15.21 21.66
CA LYS A 1065 18.08 -15.18 21.80
C LYS A 1065 17.68 -14.63 23.19
N GLY A 1066 16.84 -13.60 23.19
CA GLY A 1066 16.36 -12.94 24.43
C GLY A 1066 17.34 -11.92 25.05
N LYS A 1067 18.50 -11.67 24.44
CA LYS A 1067 19.45 -10.63 24.85
C LYS A 1067 19.25 -9.36 24.01
N ARG A 1068 19.84 -8.24 24.46
CA ARG A 1068 19.73 -6.92 23.82
C ARG A 1068 20.52 -6.79 22.50
N ILE A 1069 21.43 -7.72 22.22
CA ILE A 1069 22.30 -7.69 21.04
C ILE A 1069 21.61 -8.27 19.81
N GLN A 1070 21.80 -7.66 18.65
CA GLN A 1070 21.36 -8.17 17.35
C GLN A 1070 22.50 -8.88 16.62
N LEU A 1071 22.22 -10.04 16.02
CA LEU A 1071 23.13 -10.62 15.04
C LEU A 1071 22.85 -9.98 13.66
N LEU A 1072 23.85 -9.33 13.06
CA LEU A 1072 23.72 -8.82 11.69
C LEU A 1072 23.92 -9.97 10.70
N ASP A 1073 22.88 -10.30 9.95
CA ASP A 1073 22.83 -11.46 9.07
C ASP A 1073 23.50 -11.22 7.70
N THR A 1074 24.83 -11.01 7.72
CA THR A 1074 25.65 -11.07 6.49
C THR A 1074 26.20 -12.46 6.25
N THR A 1075 26.39 -13.25 7.31
CA THR A 1075 27.14 -14.51 7.23
C THR A 1075 26.34 -15.63 6.56
N GLU A 1076 25.04 -15.74 6.79
CA GLU A 1076 24.25 -16.82 6.15
C GLU A 1076 24.18 -16.63 4.64
N PHE A 1077 24.02 -15.39 4.19
CA PHE A 1077 24.10 -15.06 2.78
C PHE A 1077 25.46 -15.41 2.17
N GLN A 1078 26.56 -14.97 2.81
CA GLN A 1078 27.91 -15.27 2.34
C GLN A 1078 28.15 -16.78 2.25
N LEU A 1079 27.65 -17.55 3.23
CA LEU A 1079 27.78 -19.01 3.23
C LEU A 1079 26.92 -19.70 2.16
N ALA A 1080 25.75 -19.14 1.83
CA ALA A 1080 24.87 -19.69 0.81
C ALA A 1080 25.46 -19.58 -0.60
N HIS A 1081 26.31 -18.58 -0.84
CA HIS A 1081 26.93 -18.31 -2.13
C HIS A 1081 28.44 -18.60 -2.13
N PHE A 1082 28.97 -19.19 -1.05
CA PHE A 1082 30.39 -19.45 -0.89
C PHE A 1082 30.87 -20.54 -1.85
N GLU A 1083 31.82 -20.22 -2.70
CA GLU A 1083 32.51 -21.12 -3.60
C GLU A 1083 33.88 -21.48 -2.99
N GLN A 1084 34.12 -22.75 -2.73
CA GLN A 1084 35.25 -23.20 -1.91
C GLN A 1084 36.61 -23.04 -2.61
N GLU A 1085 36.67 -23.26 -3.93
CA GLU A 1085 37.92 -23.26 -4.69
C GLU A 1085 38.43 -21.85 -4.97
N SER A 1086 37.57 -20.87 -5.18
CA SER A 1086 37.92 -19.45 -5.34
C SER A 1086 37.86 -18.67 -4.03
N GLY A 1087 37.00 -19.09 -3.09
CA GLY A 1087 36.65 -18.31 -1.90
C GLY A 1087 35.61 -17.21 -2.15
N ALA A 1088 34.97 -17.17 -3.33
CA ALA A 1088 33.96 -16.18 -3.70
C ALA A 1088 32.64 -16.35 -2.95
N TRP A 1089 31.87 -15.27 -2.74
CA TRP A 1089 30.53 -15.33 -2.13
C TRP A 1089 29.50 -14.32 -2.67
N SER A 1090 29.81 -13.59 -3.75
CA SER A 1090 28.87 -12.62 -4.34
C SER A 1090 28.74 -12.68 -5.87
N LYS A 1091 29.28 -13.72 -6.50
CA LYS A 1091 29.42 -13.86 -7.96
C LYS A 1091 28.11 -13.68 -8.76
N ASP A 1092 26.98 -14.18 -8.27
CA ASP A 1092 25.72 -14.17 -9.01
C ASP A 1092 24.88 -12.89 -8.88
N ILE A 1093 25.13 -12.08 -7.85
CA ILE A 1093 24.34 -10.87 -7.57
C ILE A 1093 24.50 -9.86 -8.71
N PHE A 1094 25.76 -9.58 -9.05
CA PHE A 1094 26.10 -8.60 -10.06
C PHE A 1094 25.66 -9.01 -11.46
N LYS A 1095 25.64 -10.32 -11.72
CA LYS A 1095 25.20 -10.87 -13.00
C LYS A 1095 23.71 -10.64 -13.24
N ASN A 1096 22.88 -10.76 -12.22
CA ASN A 1096 21.43 -10.68 -12.38
C ASN A 1096 20.86 -9.28 -12.12
N GLN A 1097 21.53 -8.47 -11.31
CA GLN A 1097 21.00 -7.20 -10.83
C GLN A 1097 21.87 -6.00 -11.23
N GLY A 1098 23.15 -6.16 -11.53
CA GLY A 1098 24.05 -5.01 -11.69
C GLY A 1098 24.30 -4.25 -10.37
N CYS A 1099 25.14 -3.22 -10.42
CA CYS A 1099 25.65 -2.51 -9.25
C CYS A 1099 25.07 -1.09 -9.15
N THR A 1100 24.27 -0.84 -8.11
CA THR A 1100 23.67 0.47 -7.78
C THR A 1100 24.50 1.27 -6.77
N LEU A 1101 25.68 0.78 -6.38
CA LEU A 1101 26.47 1.32 -5.27
C LEU A 1101 26.81 2.80 -5.43
N GLY A 1102 27.21 3.24 -6.63
CA GLY A 1102 27.60 4.63 -6.88
C GLY A 1102 26.47 5.66 -6.82
N TRP A 1103 25.24 5.24 -6.52
CA TRP A 1103 24.11 6.11 -6.16
C TRP A 1103 23.99 6.35 -4.65
N ASN A 1104 24.46 5.39 -3.86
CA ASN A 1104 24.26 5.35 -2.41
C ASN A 1104 25.56 5.48 -1.62
N PHE A 1105 26.71 5.37 -2.28
CA PHE A 1105 28.01 5.30 -1.65
C PHE A 1105 29.07 6.10 -2.41
N SER A 1106 30.01 6.68 -1.66
CA SER A 1106 31.31 7.12 -2.17
C SER A 1106 32.39 6.96 -1.09
N LEU A 1107 33.64 6.75 -1.51
CA LEU A 1107 34.81 6.70 -0.63
C LEU A 1107 35.75 7.87 -0.94
N ILE A 1108 36.25 8.51 0.11
CA ILE A 1108 37.23 9.60 0.05
C ILE A 1108 38.46 9.16 0.86
N PRO A 1109 39.49 8.61 0.21
CA PRO A 1109 40.75 8.28 0.86
C PRO A 1109 41.50 9.55 1.29
N ALA A 1110 42.49 9.42 2.18
CA ALA A 1110 43.29 10.56 2.65
C ALA A 1110 44.03 11.27 1.50
N SER A 1111 44.35 10.55 0.43
CA SER A 1111 44.94 11.09 -0.81
C SER A 1111 44.01 12.04 -1.59
N GLY A 1112 42.71 12.08 -1.26
CA GLY A 1112 41.71 12.89 -1.93
C GLY A 1112 41.19 12.34 -3.26
N ALA A 1113 41.46 11.07 -3.58
CA ALA A 1113 40.96 10.38 -4.76
C ALA A 1113 39.51 9.87 -4.57
N ILE A 1114 38.52 10.65 -5.00
CA ILE A 1114 37.11 10.29 -4.87
C ILE A 1114 36.84 8.98 -5.62
N SER A 1115 36.24 8.03 -4.92
CA SER A 1115 35.96 6.71 -5.44
C SER A 1115 34.47 6.38 -5.47
N PHE A 1116 34.09 5.64 -6.51
CA PHE A 1116 32.76 5.08 -6.72
C PHE A 1116 32.43 3.95 -5.73
N CYS A 1117 33.44 3.30 -5.17
CA CYS A 1117 33.33 2.04 -4.43
C CYS A 1117 34.46 1.95 -3.38
N CYS A 1118 34.39 1.02 -2.42
CA CYS A 1118 35.46 0.82 -1.43
C CYS A 1118 36.77 0.25 -2.03
N HIS A 1119 36.83 -0.03 -3.34
CA HIS A 1119 37.98 -0.61 -4.04
C HIS A 1119 38.75 0.43 -4.87
N LEU A 1120 38.75 1.69 -4.44
CA LEU A 1120 39.49 2.79 -5.07
C LEU A 1120 39.27 2.95 -6.59
N ARG A 1121 38.08 2.57 -7.08
CA ARG A 1121 37.60 2.88 -8.43
C ARG A 1121 37.44 4.39 -8.57
N THR A 1122 38.49 5.06 -9.02
CA THR A 1122 38.64 6.52 -8.88
C THR A 1122 37.92 7.26 -10.00
N VAL A 1123 37.07 8.20 -9.62
CA VAL A 1123 36.23 9.00 -10.52
C VAL A 1123 36.62 10.48 -10.54
N GLY A 1124 37.49 10.92 -9.63
CA GLY A 1124 38.03 12.28 -9.64
C GLY A 1124 38.92 12.55 -8.43
N TYR A 1125 39.58 13.71 -8.42
CA TYR A 1125 40.48 14.12 -7.33
C TYR A 1125 40.04 15.45 -6.72
N LEU A 1126 40.03 15.51 -5.39
CA LEU A 1126 39.67 16.73 -4.64
C LEU A 1126 40.63 17.91 -4.83
N LYS A 1127 41.82 17.65 -5.36
CA LYS A 1127 42.79 18.69 -5.74
C LYS A 1127 42.37 19.44 -7.02
N GLU A 1128 41.51 18.85 -7.83
CA GLU A 1128 41.08 19.38 -9.13
C GLU A 1128 39.67 19.97 -9.07
N LYS A 1129 38.74 19.27 -8.40
CA LYS A 1129 37.33 19.62 -8.33
C LYS A 1129 36.78 19.36 -6.93
N SER A 1130 35.75 20.10 -6.54
CA SER A 1130 34.99 19.85 -5.31
C SER A 1130 34.30 18.48 -5.36
N PHE A 1131 33.90 17.93 -4.21
CA PHE A 1131 33.17 16.66 -4.18
C PHE A 1131 31.86 16.78 -4.95
N LYS A 1132 31.17 17.92 -4.81
CA LYS A 1132 29.91 18.21 -5.49
C LYS A 1132 30.04 18.17 -7.01
N GLU A 1133 31.08 18.81 -7.55
CA GLU A 1133 31.36 18.79 -8.99
C GLU A 1133 31.67 17.38 -9.49
N ILE A 1134 32.49 16.61 -8.76
CA ILE A 1134 32.83 15.22 -9.12
C ILE A 1134 31.57 14.34 -9.10
N TRP A 1135 30.74 14.43 -8.07
CA TRP A 1135 29.51 13.64 -7.92
C TRP A 1135 28.49 13.87 -9.06
N SER A 1136 28.43 15.10 -9.58
CA SER A 1136 27.56 15.50 -10.69
C SER A 1136 28.18 15.35 -12.09
N SER A 1137 29.48 15.01 -12.17
CA SER A 1137 30.22 14.93 -13.43
C SER A 1137 29.67 13.85 -14.37
N ASP A 1138 29.87 14.06 -15.67
CA ASP A 1138 29.47 13.08 -16.68
C ASP A 1138 30.28 11.78 -16.57
N GLU A 1139 31.52 11.84 -16.09
CA GLU A 1139 32.33 10.65 -15.80
C GLU A 1139 31.69 9.79 -14.70
N TYR A 1140 31.28 10.39 -13.58
CA TYR A 1140 30.58 9.66 -12.52
C TYR A 1140 29.26 9.09 -13.04
N ARG A 1141 28.47 9.89 -13.78
CA ARG A 1141 27.21 9.43 -14.40
C ARG A 1141 27.43 8.23 -15.32
N ARG A 1142 28.46 8.27 -16.17
CA ARG A 1142 28.85 7.17 -17.06
C ARG A 1142 29.12 5.90 -16.27
N PHE A 1143 29.88 5.98 -15.17
CA PHE A 1143 30.13 4.79 -14.34
C PHE A 1143 28.89 4.28 -13.62
N ARG A 1144 27.97 5.14 -13.18
CA ARG A 1144 26.68 4.70 -12.61
C ARG A 1144 25.86 3.91 -13.62
N TYR A 1145 25.81 4.40 -14.84
CA TYR A 1145 25.13 3.74 -15.96
C TYR A 1145 25.80 2.39 -16.29
N GLN A 1146 27.12 2.37 -16.48
CA GLN A 1146 27.85 1.14 -16.81
C GLN A 1146 27.77 0.10 -15.68
N ALA A 1147 27.78 0.54 -14.41
CA ALA A 1147 27.65 -0.33 -13.25
C ALA A 1147 26.26 -0.96 -13.14
N LYS A 1148 25.19 -0.22 -13.48
CA LYS A 1148 23.81 -0.75 -13.57
C LYS A 1148 23.73 -1.90 -14.58
N PHE A 1149 24.48 -1.81 -15.68
CA PHE A 1149 24.56 -2.84 -16.74
C PHE A 1149 25.92 -3.56 -16.75
N LEU A 1150 26.39 -3.97 -15.58
CA LEU A 1150 27.75 -4.43 -15.35
C LEU A 1150 28.23 -5.51 -16.32
N ASN A 1151 27.37 -6.49 -16.65
CA ASN A 1151 27.72 -7.56 -17.59
C ASN A 1151 28.07 -7.04 -18.99
N LYS A 1152 27.39 -5.99 -19.45
CA LYS A 1152 27.61 -5.39 -20.78
C LYS A 1152 28.90 -4.56 -20.81
N TYR A 1153 29.26 -3.94 -19.68
CA TYR A 1153 30.36 -2.96 -19.61
C TYR A 1153 31.49 -3.37 -18.65
N LYS A 1154 31.70 -4.66 -18.44
CA LYS A 1154 32.69 -5.20 -17.49
C LYS A 1154 34.12 -4.67 -17.70
N ASP A 1155 34.48 -4.40 -18.96
CA ASP A 1155 35.83 -3.96 -19.36
C ASP A 1155 36.03 -2.44 -19.25
N ALA A 1156 35.01 -1.69 -18.85
CA ALA A 1156 35.13 -0.25 -18.63
C ALA A 1156 36.18 0.06 -17.55
N LYS A 1157 37.00 1.09 -17.75
CA LYS A 1157 38.07 1.47 -16.81
C LYS A 1157 37.83 2.84 -16.19
N PHE A 1158 38.16 2.94 -14.90
CA PHE A 1158 38.22 4.18 -14.12
C PHE A 1158 39.44 5.02 -14.47
N ILE A 1159 39.52 6.24 -13.95
CA ILE A 1159 40.61 7.19 -14.26
C ILE A 1159 41.98 6.62 -13.87
N ASN A 1160 42.02 5.83 -12.81
CA ASN A 1160 43.22 5.14 -12.33
C ASN A 1160 43.50 3.80 -13.03
N GLY A 1161 42.78 3.48 -14.12
CA GLY A 1161 42.99 2.26 -14.90
C GLY A 1161 42.35 1.00 -14.33
N THR A 1162 41.80 1.04 -13.11
CA THR A 1162 41.08 -0.07 -12.50
C THR A 1162 39.83 -0.42 -13.32
N PRO A 1163 39.59 -1.70 -13.63
CA PRO A 1163 38.37 -2.14 -14.32
C PRO A 1163 37.13 -1.96 -13.45
N LEU A 1164 35.98 -1.84 -14.10
CA LEU A 1164 34.67 -1.70 -13.45
C LEU A 1164 34.23 -3.00 -12.77
N PHE A 1165 34.51 -4.13 -13.40
CA PHE A 1165 34.32 -5.46 -12.85
C PHE A 1165 35.65 -6.21 -12.78
N ASP A 1166 36.00 -6.69 -11.59
CA ASP A 1166 37.20 -7.48 -11.30
C ASP A 1166 36.88 -8.58 -10.28
N GLU A 1167 37.90 -9.34 -9.89
CA GLU A 1167 37.81 -10.41 -8.88
C GLU A 1167 37.19 -9.94 -7.56
N TYR A 1168 37.38 -8.67 -7.19
CA TYR A 1168 36.83 -8.17 -5.93
C TYR A 1168 35.31 -8.05 -5.94
N CYS A 1169 34.69 -7.94 -7.12
CA CYS A 1169 33.24 -8.03 -7.23
C CYS A 1169 32.71 -9.41 -6.81
N GLU A 1170 33.51 -10.47 -6.87
CA GLU A 1170 33.11 -11.83 -6.42
C GLU A 1170 33.15 -11.99 -4.89
N HIS A 1171 33.73 -11.02 -4.17
CA HIS A 1171 33.86 -10.96 -2.71
C HIS A 1171 33.34 -9.65 -2.12
N CYS A 1172 32.35 -9.01 -2.75
CA CYS A 1172 31.97 -7.63 -2.45
C CYS A 1172 31.27 -7.50 -1.08
N ASP A 1173 31.80 -6.61 -0.22
CA ASP A 1173 31.27 -6.37 1.13
C ASP A 1173 29.97 -5.54 1.15
N THR A 1174 29.67 -4.84 0.06
CA THR A 1174 28.50 -3.96 -0.04
C THR A 1174 27.33 -4.61 -0.79
N HIS A 1175 27.37 -5.92 -1.02
CA HIS A 1175 26.30 -6.63 -1.72
C HIS A 1175 24.93 -6.48 -1.05
N GLN A 1176 24.90 -6.37 0.29
CA GLN A 1176 23.67 -6.14 1.03
C GLN A 1176 23.01 -4.82 0.64
N VAL A 1177 23.78 -3.73 0.56
CA VAL A 1177 23.27 -2.41 0.11
C VAL A 1177 22.69 -2.50 -1.30
N ILE A 1178 23.37 -3.22 -2.19
CA ILE A 1178 22.90 -3.43 -3.57
C ILE A 1178 21.57 -4.19 -3.56
N ARG A 1179 21.50 -5.31 -2.82
CA ARG A 1179 20.28 -6.11 -2.69
C ARG A 1179 19.13 -5.34 -2.05
N ASP A 1180 19.39 -4.53 -1.03
CA ASP A 1180 18.37 -3.73 -0.35
C ASP A 1180 17.76 -2.70 -1.31
N VAL A 1181 18.58 -2.04 -2.13
CA VAL A 1181 18.12 -1.13 -3.18
C VAL A 1181 17.26 -1.87 -4.21
N TRP A 1182 17.66 -3.08 -4.64
CA TRP A 1182 16.87 -3.90 -5.55
C TRP A 1182 15.55 -4.40 -4.92
N GLY A 1183 15.58 -4.76 -3.64
CA GLY A 1183 14.40 -5.11 -2.86
C GLY A 1183 13.42 -3.93 -2.72
N GLN A 1184 13.92 -2.71 -2.57
CA GLN A 1184 13.09 -1.50 -2.58
C GLN A 1184 12.42 -1.27 -3.94
N PHE A 1185 13.12 -1.51 -5.04
CA PHE A 1185 12.50 -1.44 -6.37
C PHE A 1185 11.34 -2.42 -6.53
N GLU A 1186 11.44 -3.61 -5.96
CA GLU A 1186 10.36 -4.62 -5.96
C GLU A 1186 9.23 -4.22 -5.02
N LEU A 1187 9.55 -3.86 -3.78
CA LEU A 1187 8.58 -3.45 -2.74
C LEU A 1187 7.69 -2.29 -3.21
N TYR A 1188 8.25 -1.32 -3.92
CA TYR A 1188 7.52 -0.13 -4.38
C TYR A 1188 6.98 -0.25 -5.82
N GLY A 1189 7.09 -1.41 -6.46
CA GLY A 1189 6.63 -1.61 -7.84
C GLY A 1189 7.37 -0.75 -8.87
N LEU A 1190 8.57 -0.26 -8.52
CA LEU A 1190 9.39 0.62 -9.35
C LEU A 1190 10.29 -0.15 -10.33
N LYS A 1191 10.48 -1.46 -10.12
CA LYS A 1191 11.34 -2.32 -10.94
C LYS A 1191 11.02 -2.26 -12.44
N LYS A 1192 9.75 -2.10 -12.81
CA LYS A 1192 9.30 -2.00 -14.21
C LYS A 1192 9.81 -0.77 -14.95
N TYR A 1193 10.30 0.25 -14.24
CA TYR A 1193 10.86 1.46 -14.86
C TYR A 1193 12.38 1.36 -15.11
N LEU A 1194 13.04 0.28 -14.64
CA LEU A 1194 14.47 0.01 -14.82
C LEU A 1194 14.79 -0.76 -16.11
N LEU A 1195 13.79 -1.48 -16.62
CA LEU A 1195 13.79 -2.19 -17.90
C LEU A 1195 13.29 -1.23 -19.00
#